data_AF-A0A137QNX1-F1
#
_entry.id   AF-A0A137QNX1-F1
#
_cell.length_a   1.000
_cell.length_b   1.000
_cell.length_c   1.000
_cell.angle_alpha   90.00
_cell.angle_beta   90.00
_cell.angle_gamma   90.00
#
_symmetry.space_group_name_H-M   'P 1'
#
loop_
_entity.id
_entity.type
_entity.pdbx_description
1 polymer ?
#
loop_
_entity_poly.entity_id
_entity_poly.type
_entity_poly.pdbx_seq_one_letter_code
_entity_poly.pdbx_strand_id
1 'polypeptide(L)'
;MANKAADIDATNYLDTNVLREIAKKSLVDALNSVVGAKTLVLDASIAGPLGLITEVSLLKHHGVDKMFWLEPGPLTAMTTNIVYLSRPSIRLVKIIADQIKRHGRESQKHTYTLLLVPRISTLASRILEEEGVLGEVTISTYNLQFIPLADDVISLERDSAFRELWVDGDETIIFDSMQALVSLQNLFGLFPRIVGKGDFANVTALLAKPSSRASGPTPSDSLLTSPTIDSLIILDRRVDMITPFLTQLTYEGLVDELFGLKNSHVELPTSLLTPPNPQTNAASTSQASAAPITVKKESKKKHHLTTATDPLYAELRDLNFSAVGRKLNRVAHRLDENYKTNLQSKTVAQLRDFVGKLGGLQTEHQALRLHTGLSEMLLPLTRTEQFNESLEIQQSERLDLLASYEVNNQITAIEEMIAQGADMQIVIRLLCIASLVSGGIKSKVLDNIKRDILQSYGYEYLPLLLSLASSPLAILLPSPLPPNTPPTITASKCPYTSLRKSLRLLIDDNPEALEEVENDISYVYSGYAPISIRLIQCIAQKGGVLSNPAEKDKASSETVSGATKTSNKVHAHPIVGWKGFEDVIDAIPGETIDIILDHSERGASSGLPLTHIPNRAEHISTTVVFFLGGCTYTEIAALRWVARQNAGRRFLIATTGIISGGSIIEGIAGVGKTGGSKTSGGIQ
;
A
#
# COMPACT_ATOMS: atom_id res chain seq x y z
N MET A 1 10.11 -7.28 -34.82
CA MET A 1 10.56 -8.38 -33.93
C MET A 1 10.81 -7.93 -32.48
N ALA A 2 10.81 -6.63 -32.14
CA ALA A 2 10.93 -6.14 -30.77
C ALA A 2 9.67 -6.34 -29.87
N ASN A 3 8.47 -6.54 -30.46
CA ASN A 3 7.23 -6.74 -29.70
C ASN A 3 7.03 -8.15 -29.12
N LYS A 4 7.91 -9.12 -29.42
CA LYS A 4 7.78 -10.50 -28.91
C LYS A 4 8.54 -10.75 -27.61
N ALA A 5 9.44 -9.85 -27.22
CA ALA A 5 10.20 -9.98 -25.96
C ALA A 5 9.40 -9.49 -24.73
N ALA A 6 8.47 -8.54 -24.92
CA ALA A 6 7.59 -8.07 -23.84
C ALA A 6 6.50 -9.11 -23.47
N ASP A 7 6.05 -9.90 -24.43
CA ASP A 7 4.98 -10.91 -24.23
C ASP A 7 5.45 -12.17 -23.49
N ILE A 8 6.75 -12.49 -23.55
CA ILE A 8 7.30 -13.67 -22.85
C ILE A 8 7.48 -13.38 -21.34
N ASP A 9 7.65 -12.12 -20.94
CA ASP A 9 7.73 -11.75 -19.51
C ASP A 9 6.36 -11.64 -18.83
N ALA A 10 5.26 -11.47 -19.58
CA ALA A 10 3.92 -11.35 -19.00
C ALA A 10 3.29 -12.70 -18.54
N THR A 11 3.77 -13.85 -19.05
CA THR A 11 3.05 -15.14 -18.96
C THR A 11 3.34 -16.00 -17.73
N ASN A 12 4.21 -15.57 -16.79
CA ASN A 12 4.67 -16.38 -15.65
C ASN A 12 4.57 -15.69 -14.27
N TYR A 13 3.71 -14.66 -14.10
CA TYR A 13 3.39 -14.21 -12.75
C TYR A 13 2.53 -15.26 -12.04
N LEU A 14 2.68 -15.36 -10.73
CA LEU A 14 1.73 -16.09 -9.91
C LEU A 14 0.35 -15.46 -10.14
N ASP A 15 -0.61 -16.21 -10.66
CA ASP A 15 -1.91 -15.64 -11.00
C ASP A 15 -2.69 -15.28 -9.72
N THR A 16 -2.61 -14.01 -9.33
CA THR A 16 -3.28 -13.48 -8.14
C THR A 16 -4.76 -13.23 -8.39
N ASN A 17 -5.24 -13.21 -9.65
CA ASN A 17 -6.67 -13.00 -9.95
C ASN A 17 -7.55 -14.12 -9.37
N VAL A 18 -7.00 -15.31 -9.16
CA VAL A 18 -7.68 -16.40 -8.46
C VAL A 18 -8.21 -15.97 -7.09
N LEU A 19 -7.50 -15.09 -6.37
CA LEU A 19 -7.92 -14.57 -5.07
C LEU A 19 -9.19 -13.72 -5.20
N ARG A 20 -9.25 -12.89 -6.24
CA ARG A 20 -10.44 -12.07 -6.55
C ARG A 20 -11.64 -12.96 -6.87
N GLU A 21 -11.45 -14.00 -7.68
CA GLU A 21 -12.53 -14.93 -8.02
C GLU A 21 -13.01 -15.76 -6.82
N ILE A 22 -12.10 -16.21 -5.95
CA ILE A 22 -12.45 -16.90 -4.70
C ILE A 22 -13.27 -15.97 -3.79
N ALA A 23 -12.84 -14.73 -3.61
CA ALA A 23 -13.56 -13.76 -2.79
C ALA A 23 -14.96 -13.46 -3.39
N LYS A 24 -15.04 -13.22 -4.70
CA LYS A 24 -16.29 -12.98 -5.41
C LYS A 24 -17.26 -14.15 -5.28
N LYS A 25 -16.77 -15.38 -5.47
CA LYS A 25 -17.58 -16.60 -5.31
C LYS A 25 -18.08 -16.75 -3.88
N SER A 26 -17.20 -16.59 -2.89
CA SER A 26 -17.55 -16.66 -1.46
C SER A 26 -18.62 -15.64 -1.08
N LEU A 27 -18.57 -14.43 -1.63
CA LEU A 27 -19.60 -13.40 -1.43
C LEU A 27 -20.94 -13.83 -2.01
N VAL A 28 -20.93 -14.32 -3.25
CA VAL A 28 -22.13 -14.78 -3.95
C VAL A 28 -22.77 -15.95 -3.19
N ASP A 29 -21.97 -16.92 -2.75
CA ASP A 29 -22.44 -18.07 -1.97
C ASP A 29 -23.05 -17.62 -0.63
N ALA A 30 -22.41 -16.68 0.07
CA ALA A 30 -22.93 -16.09 1.30
C ALA A 30 -24.27 -15.35 1.08
N LEU A 31 -24.39 -14.57 0.00
CA LEU A 31 -25.64 -13.89 -0.35
C LEU A 31 -26.75 -14.86 -0.78
N ASN A 32 -26.42 -15.93 -1.51
CA ASN A 32 -27.37 -16.93 -1.96
C ASN A 32 -27.87 -17.83 -0.82
N SER A 33 -27.11 -17.95 0.28
CA SER A 33 -27.57 -18.64 1.49
C SER A 33 -28.81 -17.97 2.11
N VAL A 34 -29.03 -16.69 1.84
CA VAL A 34 -30.22 -15.93 2.25
C VAL A 34 -31.20 -15.84 1.08
N VAL A 35 -32.24 -16.67 1.11
CA VAL A 35 -33.22 -16.78 0.02
C VAL A 35 -34.19 -15.60 0.01
N GLY A 36 -34.40 -15.00 -1.17
CA GLY A 36 -35.34 -13.90 -1.39
C GLY A 36 -34.68 -12.52 -1.44
N ALA A 37 -35.51 -11.48 -1.63
CA ALA A 37 -35.04 -10.09 -1.64
C ALA A 37 -34.46 -9.70 -0.28
N LYS A 38 -33.34 -9.00 -0.27
CA LYS A 38 -32.60 -8.64 0.94
C LYS A 38 -32.15 -7.19 0.93
N THR A 39 -32.16 -6.58 2.11
CA THR A 39 -31.53 -5.29 2.39
C THR A 39 -30.13 -5.57 2.89
N LEU A 40 -29.11 -4.97 2.26
CA LEU A 40 -27.72 -5.13 2.64
C LEU A 40 -27.26 -3.92 3.45
N VAL A 41 -26.74 -4.15 4.65
CA VAL A 41 -26.22 -3.09 5.54
C VAL A 41 -24.71 -3.25 5.65
N LEU A 42 -23.98 -2.24 5.19
CA LEU A 42 -22.54 -2.30 4.95
C LEU A 42 -21.75 -1.48 5.97
N ASP A 43 -20.76 -2.11 6.59
CA ASP A 43 -19.66 -1.42 7.25
C ASP A 43 -18.88 -0.58 6.22
N ALA A 44 -18.73 0.72 6.49
CA ALA A 44 -18.02 1.66 5.63
C ALA A 44 -16.57 1.25 5.33
N SER A 45 -15.91 0.56 6.27
CA SER A 45 -14.52 0.10 6.11
C SER A 45 -14.36 -1.07 5.14
N ILE A 46 -15.45 -1.76 4.78
CA ILE A 46 -15.45 -2.90 3.86
C ILE A 46 -15.87 -2.47 2.45
N ALA A 47 -16.62 -1.37 2.30
CA ALA A 47 -17.18 -0.99 1.01
C ALA A 47 -16.13 -0.68 -0.07
N GLY A 48 -15.03 -0.03 0.30
CA GLY A 48 -13.90 0.19 -0.60
C GLY A 48 -13.26 -1.12 -1.08
N PRO A 49 -12.80 -1.99 -0.16
CA PRO A 49 -12.30 -3.34 -0.47
C PRO A 49 -13.29 -4.19 -1.30
N LEU A 50 -14.58 -4.12 -1.00
CA LEU A 50 -15.63 -4.84 -1.73
C LEU A 50 -15.75 -4.36 -3.18
N GLY A 51 -15.60 -3.06 -3.41
CA GLY A 51 -15.61 -2.44 -4.74
C GLY A 51 -14.46 -2.88 -5.65
N LEU A 52 -13.39 -3.45 -5.10
CA LEU A 52 -12.29 -4.05 -5.87
C LEU A 52 -12.62 -5.46 -6.40
N ILE A 53 -13.66 -6.09 -5.88
CA ILE A 53 -14.00 -7.50 -6.14
C ILE A 53 -15.33 -7.63 -6.88
N THR A 54 -16.28 -6.76 -6.56
CA THR A 54 -17.64 -6.82 -7.11
C THR A 54 -18.18 -5.45 -7.44
N GLU A 55 -19.12 -5.44 -8.37
CA GLU A 55 -19.95 -4.29 -8.71
C GLU A 55 -21.31 -4.38 -8.03
N VAL A 56 -21.98 -3.23 -7.89
CA VAL A 56 -23.36 -3.13 -7.40
C VAL A 56 -24.34 -3.93 -8.26
N SER A 57 -24.09 -4.00 -9.56
CA SER A 57 -24.87 -4.77 -10.54
C SER A 57 -24.96 -6.26 -10.14
N LEU A 58 -23.83 -6.86 -9.73
CA LEU A 58 -23.77 -8.25 -9.28
C LEU A 58 -24.54 -8.46 -7.97
N LEU A 59 -24.42 -7.53 -7.02
CA LEU A 59 -25.15 -7.60 -5.75
C LEU A 59 -26.68 -7.60 -5.99
N LYS A 60 -27.16 -6.72 -6.87
CA LYS A 60 -28.58 -6.65 -7.27
C LYS A 60 -29.03 -7.95 -7.95
N HIS A 61 -28.19 -8.55 -8.79
CA HIS A 61 -28.48 -9.83 -9.42
C HIS A 61 -28.70 -10.97 -8.41
N HIS A 62 -27.98 -10.92 -7.27
CA HIS A 62 -28.13 -11.87 -6.16
C HIS A 62 -29.16 -11.43 -5.09
N GLY A 63 -30.12 -10.58 -5.47
CA GLY A 63 -31.31 -10.28 -4.68
C GLY A 63 -31.16 -9.13 -3.67
N VAL A 64 -30.08 -8.35 -3.74
CA VAL A 64 -29.93 -7.13 -2.95
C VAL A 64 -30.81 -6.02 -3.54
N ASP A 65 -31.86 -5.62 -2.82
CA ASP A 65 -32.81 -4.57 -3.25
C ASP A 65 -32.27 -3.17 -2.92
N LYS A 66 -31.85 -2.98 -1.67
CA LYS A 66 -31.30 -1.72 -1.17
C LYS A 66 -30.06 -1.94 -0.33
N MET A 67 -29.19 -0.95 -0.35
CA MET A 67 -27.97 -0.91 0.46
C MET A 67 -27.99 0.30 1.40
N PHE A 68 -27.59 0.08 2.64
CA PHE A 68 -27.47 1.12 3.67
C PHE A 68 -26.11 1.06 4.34
N TRP A 69 -25.64 2.19 4.87
CA TRP A 69 -24.48 2.22 5.75
C TRP A 69 -24.84 1.72 7.15
N LEU A 70 -23.92 0.99 7.78
CA LEU A 70 -24.05 0.57 9.16
C LEU A 70 -23.72 1.74 10.10
N GLU A 71 -24.75 2.45 10.52
CA GLU A 71 -24.63 3.64 11.38
C GLU A 71 -25.61 3.58 12.57
N PRO A 72 -25.32 4.28 13.67
CA PRO A 72 -26.26 4.43 14.77
C PRO A 72 -27.55 5.11 14.30
N GLY A 73 -28.70 4.55 14.67
CA GLY A 73 -30.00 5.13 14.33
C GLY A 73 -30.99 4.11 13.78
N PRO A 74 -32.18 4.57 13.35
CA PRO A 74 -33.16 3.71 12.71
C PRO A 74 -32.66 3.16 11.37
N LEU A 75 -32.86 1.86 11.15
CA LEU A 75 -32.78 1.26 9.84
C LEU A 75 -34.22 1.09 9.32
N THR A 76 -34.50 1.53 8.10
CA THR A 76 -35.83 1.37 7.48
C THR A 76 -35.71 0.41 6.31
N ALA A 77 -35.88 -0.88 6.58
CA ALA A 77 -35.82 -1.94 5.58
C ALA A 77 -37.23 -2.33 5.12
N MET A 78 -37.43 -2.42 3.80
CA MET A 78 -38.70 -2.87 3.21
C MET A 78 -38.73 -4.38 2.96
N THR A 79 -37.57 -5.04 2.97
CA THR A 79 -37.43 -6.47 2.72
C THR A 79 -37.50 -7.28 4.01
N THR A 80 -37.98 -8.52 3.92
CA THR A 80 -37.98 -9.45 5.07
C THR A 80 -36.56 -9.79 5.53
N ASN A 81 -35.64 -9.99 4.59
CA ASN A 81 -34.25 -10.33 4.93
C ASN A 81 -33.40 -9.06 5.10
N ILE A 82 -32.63 -9.00 6.17
CA ILE A 82 -31.61 -7.98 6.41
C ILE A 82 -30.27 -8.69 6.60
N VAL A 83 -29.31 -8.36 5.74
CA VAL A 83 -27.96 -8.91 5.77
C VAL A 83 -27.00 -7.80 6.18
N TYR A 84 -26.36 -7.97 7.34
CA TYR A 84 -25.27 -7.13 7.80
C TYR A 84 -23.95 -7.69 7.30
N LEU A 85 -23.11 -6.86 6.70
CA LEU A 85 -21.74 -7.20 6.32
C LEU A 85 -20.78 -6.28 7.08
N SER A 86 -20.06 -6.83 8.05
CA SER A 86 -19.29 -6.04 9.02
C SER A 86 -18.03 -6.74 9.49
N ARG A 87 -17.01 -5.95 9.84
CA ARG A 87 -15.87 -6.46 10.62
C ARG A 87 -16.34 -6.74 12.05
N PRO A 88 -15.68 -7.66 12.79
CA PRO A 88 -16.04 -8.03 14.16
C PRO A 88 -15.64 -6.95 15.19
N SER A 89 -16.16 -5.74 15.03
CA SER A 89 -15.92 -4.61 15.94
C SER A 89 -17.01 -4.50 16.99
N ILE A 90 -16.62 -4.30 18.25
CA ILE A 90 -17.55 -4.08 19.38
C ILE A 90 -18.58 -2.99 19.05
N ARG A 91 -18.12 -1.85 18.50
CA ARG A 91 -18.97 -0.71 18.17
C ARG A 91 -20.05 -1.09 17.15
N LEU A 92 -19.67 -1.77 16.08
CA LEU A 92 -20.56 -2.13 14.98
C LEU A 92 -21.56 -3.20 15.41
N VAL A 93 -21.12 -4.20 16.18
CA VAL A 93 -22.00 -5.25 16.71
C VAL A 93 -23.06 -4.66 17.65
N LYS A 94 -22.70 -3.68 18.49
CA LYS A 94 -23.67 -2.96 19.33
C LYS A 94 -24.69 -2.18 18.51
N ILE A 95 -24.27 -1.50 17.44
CA ILE A 95 -25.20 -0.81 16.51
C ILE A 95 -26.18 -1.81 15.89
N ILE A 96 -25.70 -2.97 15.45
CA ILE A 96 -26.54 -4.05 14.90
C ILE A 96 -27.57 -4.50 15.94
N ALA A 97 -27.13 -4.76 17.17
CA ALA A 97 -28.02 -5.16 18.25
C ALA A 97 -29.10 -4.10 18.55
N ASP A 98 -28.73 -2.83 18.55
CA ASP A 98 -29.67 -1.72 18.76
C ASP A 98 -30.71 -1.61 17.64
N GLN A 99 -30.32 -1.82 16.39
CA GLN A 99 -31.25 -1.85 15.26
C GLN A 99 -32.24 -3.02 15.36
N ILE A 100 -31.76 -4.22 15.70
CA ILE A 100 -32.62 -5.41 15.88
C ILE A 100 -33.64 -5.17 17.01
N LYS A 101 -33.17 -4.73 18.19
CA LYS A 101 -34.04 -4.41 19.33
C LYS A 101 -35.10 -3.38 18.98
N ARG A 102 -34.74 -2.38 18.16
CA ARG A 102 -35.66 -1.33 17.73
C ARG A 102 -36.77 -1.88 16.83
N HIS A 103 -36.43 -2.69 15.83
CA HIS A 103 -37.45 -3.33 14.98
C HIS A 103 -38.41 -4.20 15.83
N GLY A 104 -37.89 -4.90 16.83
CA GLY A 104 -38.70 -5.66 17.80
C GLY A 104 -39.70 -4.76 18.55
N ARG A 105 -39.27 -3.58 19.03
CA ARG A 105 -40.16 -2.59 19.69
C ARG A 105 -41.20 -2.01 18.74
N GLU A 106 -40.84 -1.84 17.47
CA GLU A 106 -41.73 -1.33 16.41
C GLU A 106 -42.61 -2.44 15.79
N SER A 107 -42.58 -3.67 16.34
CA SER A 107 -43.31 -4.84 15.85
C SER A 107 -43.02 -5.20 14.38
N GLN A 108 -41.85 -4.82 13.89
CA GLN A 108 -41.36 -5.20 12.56
C GLN A 108 -40.72 -6.58 12.61
N LYS A 109 -41.06 -7.44 11.65
CA LYS A 109 -40.55 -8.81 11.56
C LYS A 109 -39.59 -8.95 10.39
N HIS A 110 -38.32 -9.16 10.71
CA HIS A 110 -37.26 -9.42 9.74
C HIS A 110 -36.49 -10.68 10.11
N THR A 111 -35.78 -11.24 9.13
CA THR A 111 -34.78 -12.28 9.34
C THR A 111 -33.41 -11.66 9.21
N TYR A 112 -32.60 -11.76 10.27
CA TYR A 112 -31.30 -11.12 10.34
C TYR A 112 -30.17 -12.11 10.06
N THR A 113 -29.24 -11.72 9.20
CA THR A 113 -27.99 -12.45 8.97
C THR A 113 -26.82 -11.49 9.16
N LEU A 114 -25.82 -11.88 9.94
CA LEU A 114 -24.59 -11.15 10.14
C LEU A 114 -23.43 -11.92 9.49
N LEU A 115 -22.94 -11.39 8.37
CA LEU A 115 -21.73 -11.84 7.69
C LEU A 115 -20.52 -11.11 8.27
N LEU A 116 -19.74 -11.80 9.09
CA LEU A 116 -18.50 -11.26 9.64
C LEU A 116 -17.32 -11.43 8.68
N VAL A 117 -16.51 -10.38 8.59
CA VAL A 117 -15.34 -10.32 7.70
C VAL A 117 -14.04 -10.19 8.49
N PRO A 118 -13.03 -11.05 8.28
CA PRO A 118 -13.04 -12.25 7.43
C PRO A 118 -13.65 -13.49 8.10
N ARG A 119 -13.87 -13.46 9.42
CA ARG A 119 -14.15 -14.66 10.23
C ARG A 119 -15.14 -14.39 11.36
N ILE A 120 -15.68 -15.48 11.93
CA ILE A 120 -16.49 -15.40 13.15
C ILE A 120 -15.62 -14.93 14.31
N SER A 121 -16.22 -14.09 15.16
CA SER A 121 -15.62 -13.66 16.41
C SER A 121 -16.49 -14.09 17.58
N THR A 122 -15.90 -14.84 18.52
CA THR A 122 -16.56 -15.21 19.78
C THR A 122 -17.00 -13.97 20.56
N LEU A 123 -16.23 -12.87 20.49
CA LEU A 123 -16.58 -11.61 21.12
C LEU A 123 -17.86 -11.02 20.51
N ALA A 124 -18.00 -11.05 19.19
CA ALA A 124 -19.22 -10.57 18.52
C ALA A 124 -20.45 -11.39 18.95
N SER A 125 -20.32 -12.72 19.02
CA SER A 125 -21.40 -13.60 19.49
C SER A 125 -21.80 -13.30 20.95
N ARG A 126 -20.81 -13.12 21.84
CA ARG A 126 -21.07 -12.76 23.26
C ARG A 126 -21.75 -11.42 23.42
N ILE A 127 -21.35 -10.41 22.65
CA ILE A 127 -22.01 -9.09 22.69
C ILE A 127 -23.48 -9.22 22.28
N LEU A 128 -23.78 -9.98 21.21
CA LEU A 128 -25.16 -10.21 20.78
C LEU A 128 -25.96 -10.99 21.82
N GLU A 129 -25.32 -11.90 22.57
CA GLU A 129 -25.92 -12.65 23.68
C GLU A 129 -26.26 -11.73 24.85
N GLU A 130 -25.30 -10.89 25.28
CA GLU A 130 -25.48 -9.91 26.35
C GLU A 130 -26.55 -8.86 26.02
N GLU A 131 -26.63 -8.46 24.75
CA GLU A 131 -27.67 -7.55 24.24
C GLU A 131 -29.03 -8.25 24.02
N GLY A 132 -29.10 -9.58 24.22
CA GLY A 132 -30.33 -10.37 24.16
C GLY A 132 -30.87 -10.68 22.76
N VAL A 133 -30.08 -10.45 21.71
CA VAL A 133 -30.51 -10.59 20.30
C VAL A 133 -29.86 -11.76 19.56
N LEU A 134 -28.94 -12.50 20.18
CA LEU A 134 -28.22 -13.61 19.53
C LEU A 134 -29.15 -14.64 18.89
N GLY A 135 -30.29 -14.95 19.53
CA GLY A 135 -31.27 -15.90 19.01
C GLY A 135 -32.05 -15.40 17.78
N GLU A 136 -31.98 -14.11 17.48
CA GLU A 136 -32.69 -13.48 16.34
C GLU A 136 -31.80 -13.33 15.10
N VAL A 137 -30.48 -13.51 15.24
CA VAL A 137 -29.50 -13.27 14.17
C VAL A 137 -28.70 -14.53 13.83
N THR A 138 -28.66 -14.87 12.55
CA THR A 138 -27.78 -15.92 12.04
C THR A 138 -26.39 -15.34 11.77
N ILE A 139 -25.37 -15.85 12.44
CA ILE A 139 -23.98 -15.41 12.24
C ILE A 139 -23.28 -16.35 11.26
N SER A 140 -22.67 -15.79 10.23
CA SER A 140 -21.87 -16.52 9.25
C SER A 140 -20.63 -15.69 8.87
N THR A 141 -19.78 -16.23 8.00
CA THR A 141 -18.55 -15.58 7.56
C THR A 141 -18.57 -15.23 6.10
N TYR A 142 -17.96 -14.11 5.77
CA TYR A 142 -17.49 -13.83 4.43
C TYR A 142 -15.96 -13.68 4.50
N ASN A 143 -15.25 -14.73 4.06
CA ASN A 143 -13.79 -14.81 4.16
C ASN A 143 -13.09 -13.99 3.08
N LEU A 144 -13.11 -12.66 3.25
CA LEU A 144 -12.37 -11.72 2.43
C LEU A 144 -10.97 -11.49 3.00
N GLN A 145 -9.96 -12.02 2.33
CA GLN A 145 -8.55 -11.93 2.73
C GLN A 145 -7.77 -11.02 1.76
N PHE A 146 -6.67 -11.50 1.17
CA PHE A 146 -5.90 -10.74 0.21
C PHE A 146 -6.71 -10.37 -1.04
N ILE A 147 -6.63 -9.10 -1.40
CA ILE A 147 -7.26 -8.49 -2.58
C ILE A 147 -6.15 -8.06 -3.53
N PRO A 148 -6.17 -8.50 -4.81
CA PRO A 148 -5.24 -8.02 -5.82
C PRO A 148 -5.51 -6.55 -6.17
N LEU A 149 -4.55 -5.69 -5.86
CA LEU A 149 -4.52 -4.28 -6.25
C LEU A 149 -3.84 -4.08 -7.60
N ALA A 150 -2.83 -4.91 -7.89
CA ALA A 150 -2.13 -5.03 -9.16
C ALA A 150 -1.67 -6.49 -9.34
N ASP A 151 -1.14 -6.83 -10.52
CA ASP A 151 -0.63 -8.18 -10.79
C ASP A 151 0.47 -8.62 -9.80
N ASP A 152 1.21 -7.66 -9.27
CA ASP A 152 2.33 -7.84 -8.35
C ASP A 152 2.05 -7.33 -6.91
N VAL A 153 0.81 -6.91 -6.61
CA VAL A 153 0.45 -6.34 -5.30
C VAL A 153 -0.88 -6.89 -4.79
N ILE A 154 -0.85 -7.50 -3.60
CA ILE A 154 -2.01 -7.98 -2.86
C ILE A 154 -2.08 -7.31 -1.47
N SER A 155 -3.28 -7.00 -1.00
CA SER A 155 -3.48 -6.26 0.26
C SER A 155 -4.67 -6.81 1.06
N LEU A 156 -4.60 -6.77 2.39
CA LEU A 156 -5.77 -7.02 3.25
C LEU A 156 -6.71 -5.80 3.33
N GLU A 157 -6.28 -4.65 2.80
CA GLU A 157 -7.00 -3.37 2.84
C GLU A 157 -7.52 -3.04 4.25
N ARG A 158 -6.63 -3.16 5.24
CA ARG A 158 -6.85 -2.80 6.65
C ARG A 158 -6.15 -1.48 6.97
N ASP A 159 -6.80 -0.35 6.66
CA ASP A 159 -6.28 1.01 6.94
C ASP A 159 -5.85 1.20 8.41
N SER A 160 -6.57 0.59 9.35
CA SER A 160 -6.31 0.69 10.79
C SER A 160 -5.23 -0.26 11.31
N ALA A 161 -4.66 -1.14 10.47
CA ALA A 161 -3.73 -2.18 10.89
C ALA A 161 -2.57 -1.66 11.75
N PHE A 162 -1.94 -0.56 11.32
CA PHE A 162 -0.83 0.03 12.04
C PHE A 162 -1.24 0.52 13.43
N ARG A 163 -2.34 1.27 13.49
CA ARG A 163 -2.87 1.81 14.74
C ARG A 163 -3.32 0.69 15.67
N GLU A 164 -4.07 -0.28 15.17
CA GLU A 164 -4.55 -1.44 15.93
C GLU A 164 -3.36 -2.13 16.62
N LEU A 165 -2.31 -2.42 15.85
CA LEU A 165 -1.18 -3.20 16.34
C LEU A 165 -0.27 -2.44 17.31
N TRP A 166 0.13 -1.20 16.98
CA TRP A 166 1.13 -0.47 17.77
C TRP A 166 0.56 0.64 18.66
N VAL A 167 -0.72 1.00 18.56
CA VAL A 167 -1.33 2.01 19.44
C VAL A 167 -2.37 1.38 20.34
N ASP A 168 -3.32 0.63 19.77
CA ASP A 168 -4.42 0.04 20.51
C ASP A 168 -4.03 -1.30 21.20
N GLY A 169 -2.94 -1.93 20.75
CA GLY A 169 -2.49 -3.25 21.24
C GLY A 169 -3.39 -4.40 20.78
N ASP A 170 -4.12 -4.21 19.68
CA ASP A 170 -4.98 -5.20 19.05
C ASP A 170 -4.21 -6.02 18.01
N GLU A 171 -3.88 -7.26 18.41
CA GLU A 171 -3.15 -8.23 17.58
C GLU A 171 -4.05 -8.96 16.57
N THR A 172 -5.32 -8.60 16.42
CA THR A 172 -6.26 -9.25 15.48
C THR A 172 -5.69 -9.34 14.07
N ILE A 173 -5.00 -8.29 13.61
CA ILE A 173 -4.42 -8.24 12.27
C ILE A 173 -3.31 -9.27 12.04
N ILE A 174 -2.59 -9.71 13.09
CA ILE A 174 -1.59 -10.79 13.01
C ILE A 174 -2.27 -12.09 12.60
N PHE A 175 -3.39 -12.41 13.24
CA PHE A 175 -4.13 -13.64 12.98
C PHE A 175 -4.80 -13.63 11.60
N ASP A 176 -5.35 -12.48 11.19
CA ASP A 176 -5.95 -12.32 9.87
C ASP A 176 -4.88 -12.40 8.76
N SER A 177 -3.69 -11.81 8.99
CA SER A 177 -2.54 -11.92 8.11
C SER A 177 -2.03 -13.35 7.97
N MET A 178 -1.92 -14.07 9.09
CA MET A 178 -1.54 -15.49 9.08
C MET A 178 -2.52 -16.34 8.26
N GLN A 179 -3.83 -16.17 8.44
CA GLN A 179 -4.82 -16.94 7.65
C GLN A 179 -4.72 -16.65 6.15
N ALA A 180 -4.43 -15.40 5.79
CA ALA A 180 -4.23 -15.01 4.41
C ALA A 180 -2.97 -15.65 3.81
N LEU A 181 -1.86 -15.70 4.57
CA LEU A 181 -0.63 -16.39 4.19
C LEU A 181 -0.82 -17.91 4.08
N VAL A 182 -1.57 -18.52 5.00
CA VAL A 182 -1.93 -19.95 4.92
C VAL A 182 -2.77 -20.23 3.67
N SER A 183 -3.69 -19.33 3.32
CA SER A 183 -4.49 -19.49 2.10
C SER A 183 -3.65 -19.38 0.84
N LEU A 184 -2.63 -18.51 0.81
CA LEU A 184 -1.63 -18.50 -0.25
C LEU A 184 -0.85 -19.83 -0.32
N GLN A 185 -0.44 -20.40 0.82
CA GLN A 185 0.23 -21.71 0.83
C GLN A 185 -0.67 -22.83 0.32
N ASN A 186 -1.96 -22.79 0.62
CA ASN A 186 -2.93 -23.76 0.11
C ASN A 186 -3.12 -23.66 -1.42
N LEU A 187 -3.00 -22.46 -1.99
CA LEU A 187 -3.16 -22.23 -3.42
C LEU A 187 -1.88 -22.50 -4.22
N PHE A 188 -0.73 -22.17 -3.65
CA PHE A 188 0.54 -22.09 -4.39
C PHE A 188 1.66 -22.98 -3.82
N GLY A 189 1.40 -23.72 -2.74
CA GLY A 189 2.37 -24.57 -2.04
C GLY A 189 3.09 -23.86 -0.89
N LEU A 190 3.76 -24.64 -0.04
CA LEU A 190 4.42 -24.12 1.17
C LEU A 190 5.59 -23.19 0.84
N PHE A 191 5.83 -22.20 1.70
CA PHE A 191 7.01 -21.35 1.62
C PHE A 191 8.28 -22.13 2.02
N PRO A 192 9.23 -22.41 1.11
CA PRO A 192 10.41 -23.21 1.45
C PRO A 192 11.28 -22.57 2.55
N ARG A 193 11.26 -21.24 2.61
CA ARG A 193 11.95 -20.46 3.62
C ARG A 193 11.13 -19.23 3.99
N ILE A 194 11.12 -18.87 5.26
CA ILE A 194 10.55 -17.63 5.77
C ILE A 194 11.69 -16.82 6.41
N VAL A 195 11.97 -15.65 5.85
CA VAL A 195 13.01 -14.72 6.32
C VAL A 195 12.32 -13.43 6.73
N GLY A 196 12.86 -12.67 7.67
CA GLY A 196 12.20 -11.43 8.07
C GLY A 196 12.80 -10.73 9.27
N LYS A 197 12.17 -9.62 9.65
CA LYS A 197 12.59 -8.76 10.75
C LYS A 197 11.37 -8.11 11.41
N GLY A 198 11.31 -8.20 12.75
CA GLY A 198 10.26 -7.60 13.57
C GLY A 198 9.59 -8.60 14.51
N ASP A 199 9.14 -8.10 15.65
CA ASP A 199 8.54 -8.91 16.71
C ASP A 199 7.21 -9.52 16.26
N PHE A 200 6.33 -8.72 15.64
CA PHE A 200 5.04 -9.19 15.16
C PHE A 200 5.16 -9.97 13.85
N ALA A 201 6.15 -9.64 13.03
CA ALA A 201 6.56 -10.44 11.88
C ALA A 201 6.98 -11.85 12.32
N ASN A 202 7.73 -11.99 13.42
CA ASN A 202 8.15 -13.28 13.94
C ASN A 202 6.95 -14.10 14.43
N VAL A 203 6.04 -13.50 15.19
CA VAL A 203 4.79 -14.15 15.61
C VAL A 203 3.97 -14.61 14.41
N THR A 204 3.79 -13.74 13.42
CA THR A 204 3.05 -14.07 12.18
C THR A 204 3.71 -15.23 11.42
N ALA A 205 5.04 -15.19 11.27
CA ALA A 205 5.80 -16.24 10.61
C ALA A 205 5.69 -17.58 11.32
N LEU A 206 5.76 -17.59 12.65
CA LEU A 206 5.60 -18.79 13.48
C LEU A 206 4.21 -19.40 13.35
N LEU A 207 3.16 -18.57 13.35
CA LEU A 207 1.78 -19.02 13.20
C LEU A 207 1.46 -19.49 11.78
N ALA A 208 2.11 -18.92 10.75
CA ALA A 208 1.94 -19.32 9.36
C ALA A 208 2.63 -20.65 9.01
N LYS A 209 3.46 -21.20 9.91
CA LYS A 209 4.09 -22.51 9.71
C LYS A 209 3.02 -23.61 9.62
N PRO A 210 3.17 -24.58 8.72
CA PRO A 210 2.33 -25.78 8.72
C PRO A 210 2.45 -26.50 10.07
N SER A 211 1.34 -26.61 10.79
CA SER A 211 1.30 -27.36 12.04
C SER A 211 1.32 -28.87 11.74
N SER A 212 2.25 -29.63 12.35
CA SER A 212 2.23 -31.11 12.30
C SER A 212 1.00 -31.75 12.97
N ARG A 213 0.14 -30.92 13.58
CA ARG A 213 -1.05 -31.30 14.33
C ARG A 213 -2.33 -31.42 13.51
N ALA A 214 -2.29 -31.27 12.19
CA ALA A 214 -3.42 -31.63 11.32
C ALA A 214 -3.54 -33.17 11.18
N SER A 215 -3.68 -33.88 12.30
CA SER A 215 -4.11 -35.28 12.35
C SER A 215 -5.64 -35.32 12.26
N GLY A 216 -6.16 -34.98 11.09
CA GLY A 216 -7.51 -35.38 10.68
C GLY A 216 -7.51 -36.84 10.20
N PRO A 217 -8.67 -37.54 10.21
CA PRO A 217 -8.75 -38.95 9.83
C PRO A 217 -8.69 -39.18 8.31
N THR A 218 -8.59 -38.12 7.51
CA THR A 218 -8.34 -38.19 6.07
C THR A 218 -6.84 -38.00 5.81
N PRO A 219 -6.23 -38.78 4.90
CA PRO A 219 -4.87 -38.50 4.44
C PRO A 219 -4.94 -37.20 3.64
N SER A 220 -4.90 -36.06 4.31
CA SER A 220 -4.74 -34.77 3.67
C SER A 220 -3.39 -34.80 2.98
N ASP A 221 -3.38 -34.60 1.66
CA ASP A 221 -2.19 -34.33 0.87
C ASP A 221 -1.26 -33.44 1.70
N SER A 222 -0.10 -33.98 2.05
CA SER A 222 0.92 -33.18 2.70
C SER A 222 1.30 -32.10 1.69
N LEU A 223 0.92 -30.84 1.96
CA LEU A 223 1.22 -29.74 1.07
C LEU A 223 2.72 -29.78 0.75
N LEU A 224 3.05 -29.94 -0.52
CA LEU A 224 4.43 -29.93 -0.97
C LEU A 224 4.95 -28.50 -0.95
N THR A 225 6.27 -28.37 -0.92
CA THR A 225 6.93 -27.08 -1.13
C THR A 225 6.51 -26.50 -2.46
N SER A 226 6.34 -25.17 -2.50
CA SER A 226 5.91 -24.51 -3.72
C SER A 226 6.90 -24.74 -4.85
N PRO A 227 6.45 -25.12 -6.06
CA PRO A 227 7.30 -25.20 -7.23
C PRO A 227 7.64 -23.82 -7.80
N THR A 228 6.86 -22.78 -7.46
CA THR A 228 6.99 -21.42 -8.03
C THR A 228 7.46 -20.39 -7.02
N ILE A 229 7.20 -20.59 -5.72
CA ILE A 229 7.59 -19.66 -4.65
C ILE A 229 8.89 -20.14 -3.98
N ASP A 230 9.91 -19.29 -3.95
CA ASP A 230 11.19 -19.63 -3.30
C ASP A 230 11.22 -19.28 -1.80
N SER A 231 10.48 -18.26 -1.38
CA SER A 231 10.49 -17.76 0.00
C SER A 231 9.38 -16.75 0.29
N LEU A 232 9.12 -16.58 1.58
CA LEU A 232 8.41 -15.44 2.16
C LEU A 232 9.42 -14.56 2.89
N ILE A 233 9.43 -13.26 2.58
CA ILE A 233 10.10 -12.22 3.36
C ILE A 233 9.01 -11.46 4.12
N ILE A 234 9.11 -11.35 5.45
CA ILE A 234 8.13 -10.61 6.27
C ILE A 234 8.81 -9.50 7.08
N LEU A 235 8.26 -8.29 7.01
CA LEU A 235 8.82 -7.12 7.69
C LEU A 235 7.74 -6.40 8.49
N ASP A 236 8.03 -6.10 9.77
CA ASP A 236 7.24 -5.14 10.54
C ASP A 236 7.47 -3.73 10.02
N ARG A 237 6.40 -2.95 9.88
CA ARG A 237 6.49 -1.53 9.53
C ARG A 237 7.39 -0.75 10.49
N ARG A 238 7.38 -1.11 11.78
CA ARG A 238 8.19 -0.47 12.83
C ARG A 238 9.70 -0.55 12.59
N VAL A 239 10.17 -1.54 11.80
CA VAL A 239 11.58 -1.65 11.43
C VAL A 239 12.07 -0.43 10.62
N ASP A 240 11.14 0.23 9.92
CA ASP A 240 11.43 1.44 9.15
C ASP A 240 10.24 2.40 9.19
N MET A 241 10.23 3.28 10.20
CA MET A 241 9.28 4.39 10.29
C MET A 241 9.75 5.66 9.58
N ILE A 242 11.00 5.70 9.09
CA ILE A 242 11.54 6.88 8.40
C ILE A 242 10.88 6.99 7.03
N THR A 243 10.94 5.91 6.23
CA THR A 243 10.39 5.86 4.87
C THR A 243 8.96 6.40 4.76
N PRO A 244 7.95 5.95 5.55
CA PRO A 244 6.60 6.45 5.41
C PRO A 244 6.43 7.92 5.83
N PHE A 245 7.26 8.45 6.72
CA PHE A 245 7.16 9.87 7.09
C PHE A 245 7.77 10.81 6.05
N LEU A 246 8.68 10.32 5.19
CA LEU A 246 9.21 11.12 4.08
C LEU A 246 8.12 11.42 3.05
N THR A 247 8.15 12.61 2.46
CA THR A 247 7.29 12.96 1.31
C THR A 247 7.65 12.08 0.12
N GLN A 248 6.69 11.30 -0.37
CA GLN A 248 6.88 10.42 -1.53
C GLN A 248 7.12 11.23 -2.81
N LEU A 249 8.12 10.87 -3.65
CA LEU A 249 8.50 11.65 -4.84
C LEU A 249 8.27 10.92 -6.18
N THR A 250 7.67 9.74 -6.16
CA THR A 250 7.15 9.07 -7.36
C THR A 250 5.81 9.66 -7.80
N TYR A 251 5.41 9.46 -9.06
CA TYR A 251 4.11 9.94 -9.56
C TYR A 251 2.92 9.44 -8.73
N GLU A 252 2.82 8.13 -8.52
CA GLU A 252 1.73 7.54 -7.73
C GLU A 252 1.80 7.96 -6.25
N GLY A 253 3.01 7.99 -5.69
CA GLY A 253 3.25 8.49 -4.33
C GLY A 253 2.81 9.95 -4.12
N LEU A 254 3.09 10.85 -5.07
CA LEU A 254 2.63 12.25 -4.97
C LEU A 254 1.13 12.41 -5.19
N VAL A 255 0.51 11.55 -6.03
CA VAL A 255 -0.95 11.49 -6.15
C VAL A 255 -1.56 11.09 -4.79
N ASP A 256 -0.96 10.12 -4.09
CA ASP A 256 -1.39 9.72 -2.75
C ASP A 256 -1.21 10.83 -1.71
N GLU A 257 -0.04 11.47 -1.68
CA GLU A 257 0.25 12.58 -0.74
C GLU A 257 -0.72 13.75 -0.88
N LEU A 258 -1.14 14.07 -2.12
CA LEU A 258 -2.04 15.19 -2.36
C LEU A 258 -3.53 14.83 -2.27
N PHE A 259 -3.93 13.78 -2.99
CA PHE A 259 -5.35 13.47 -3.18
C PHE A 259 -5.83 12.38 -2.23
N GLY A 260 -4.92 11.56 -1.70
CA GLY A 260 -5.21 10.31 -1.00
C GLY A 260 -5.69 9.24 -1.98
N LEU A 261 -4.99 8.12 -2.02
CA LEU A 261 -5.43 6.92 -2.73
C LEU A 261 -6.04 5.95 -1.74
N LYS A 262 -7.30 5.57 -1.97
CA LYS A 262 -7.99 4.53 -1.20
C LYS A 262 -8.56 3.49 -2.12
N ASN A 263 -8.15 2.23 -1.93
CA ASN A 263 -8.61 1.10 -2.72
C ASN A 263 -8.42 1.34 -4.23
N SER A 264 -7.26 1.86 -4.65
CA SER A 264 -6.95 2.25 -6.03
C SER A 264 -7.88 3.33 -6.63
N HIS A 265 -8.64 4.07 -5.80
CA HIS A 265 -9.47 5.18 -6.22
C HIS A 265 -8.93 6.52 -5.73
N VAL A 266 -9.15 7.56 -6.54
CA VAL A 266 -8.84 8.96 -6.27
C VAL A 266 -10.07 9.84 -6.53
N GLU A 267 -10.25 10.90 -5.73
CA GLU A 267 -11.34 11.88 -5.94
C GLU A 267 -10.86 13.07 -6.77
N LEU A 268 -11.31 13.13 -8.02
CA LEU A 268 -10.85 14.12 -9.00
C LEU A 268 -11.95 15.08 -9.44
N PRO A 269 -11.60 16.31 -9.83
CA PRO A 269 -12.56 17.25 -10.42
C PRO A 269 -13.24 16.66 -11.66
N THR A 270 -14.55 16.85 -11.79
CA THR A 270 -15.33 16.30 -12.91
C THR A 270 -14.87 16.79 -14.29
N SER A 271 -14.30 17.98 -14.38
CA SER A 271 -13.72 18.52 -15.62
C SER A 271 -12.53 17.72 -16.15
N LEU A 272 -11.81 17.03 -15.26
CA LEU A 272 -10.65 16.22 -15.61
C LEU A 272 -11.07 14.86 -16.21
N LEU A 273 -12.19 14.31 -15.74
CA LEU A 273 -12.68 12.99 -16.15
C LEU A 273 -13.55 13.01 -17.42
N THR A 274 -14.20 14.15 -17.70
CA THR A 274 -15.18 14.25 -18.79
C THR A 274 -14.62 15.12 -19.93
N PRO A 275 -14.60 14.64 -21.19
CA PRO A 275 -14.24 15.51 -22.29
C PRO A 275 -15.24 16.66 -22.45
N PRO A 276 -14.81 17.90 -22.78
CA PRO A 276 -15.74 18.98 -23.06
C PRO A 276 -16.55 18.55 -24.30
N ASN A 277 -17.88 18.58 -24.17
CA ASN A 277 -18.76 18.30 -25.30
C ASN A 277 -18.51 19.36 -26.38
N PRO A 278 -18.23 18.99 -27.65
CA PRO A 278 -17.99 19.95 -28.73
C PRO A 278 -19.18 20.84 -29.11
N GLN A 279 -20.34 20.76 -28.43
CA GLN A 279 -21.60 21.35 -28.88
C GLN A 279 -22.14 22.54 -28.07
N THR A 280 -21.40 23.10 -27.10
CA THR A 280 -21.89 24.26 -26.32
C THR A 280 -21.24 25.61 -26.64
N ASN A 281 -20.48 25.72 -27.74
CA ASN A 281 -20.06 27.02 -28.27
C ASN A 281 -20.92 27.43 -29.47
N ALA A 282 -22.22 27.65 -29.21
CA ALA A 282 -23.04 28.50 -30.07
C ALA A 282 -23.17 29.87 -29.38
N ALA A 283 -22.79 30.90 -30.12
CA ALA A 283 -22.66 32.28 -29.67
C ALA A 283 -23.87 32.79 -28.86
N SER A 284 -23.61 33.34 -27.68
CA SER A 284 -24.49 34.32 -27.05
C SER A 284 -23.71 35.63 -26.87
N THR A 285 -23.96 36.55 -27.80
CA THR A 285 -23.59 37.96 -27.74
C THR A 285 -24.07 38.61 -26.45
N SER A 286 -23.10 39.12 -25.68
CA SER A 286 -23.15 40.33 -24.84
C SER A 286 -24.52 40.84 -24.36
N GLN A 287 -24.81 40.61 -23.08
CA GLN A 287 -25.41 41.64 -22.21
C GLN A 287 -24.90 41.44 -20.77
N ALA A 288 -24.18 42.43 -20.28
CA ALA A 288 -23.67 42.49 -18.92
C ALA A 288 -24.83 42.81 -17.96
N SER A 289 -25.13 41.86 -17.09
CA SER A 289 -25.83 42.13 -15.83
C SER A 289 -25.03 41.48 -14.69
N ALA A 290 -24.52 42.35 -13.82
CA ALA A 290 -23.75 41.97 -12.64
C ALA A 290 -24.67 41.22 -11.66
N ALA A 291 -24.61 39.90 -11.69
CA ALA A 291 -25.08 39.05 -10.60
C ALA A 291 -23.87 38.57 -9.79
N PRO A 292 -23.99 38.43 -8.45
CA PRO A 292 -22.87 38.03 -7.61
C PRO A 292 -22.40 36.63 -8.01
N ILE A 293 -21.09 36.51 -8.28
CA ILE A 293 -20.41 35.26 -8.60
C ILE A 293 -20.49 34.37 -7.35
N THR A 294 -21.47 33.47 -7.33
CA THR A 294 -21.41 32.31 -6.45
C THR A 294 -20.37 31.37 -7.05
N VAL A 295 -19.21 31.27 -6.41
CA VAL A 295 -18.16 30.30 -6.75
C VAL A 295 -18.76 28.91 -6.54
N LYS A 296 -19.30 28.31 -7.62
CA LYS A 296 -19.76 26.93 -7.59
C LYS A 296 -18.53 26.06 -7.38
N LYS A 297 -18.39 25.50 -6.17
CA LYS A 297 -17.41 24.46 -5.85
C LYS A 297 -17.54 23.35 -6.90
N GLU A 298 -16.47 23.10 -7.64
CA GLU A 298 -16.47 22.09 -8.69
C GLU A 298 -16.78 20.71 -8.09
N SER A 299 -17.70 19.96 -8.70
CA SER A 299 -18.01 18.59 -8.26
C SER A 299 -16.80 17.68 -8.47
N LYS A 300 -16.51 16.85 -7.47
CA LYS A 300 -15.52 15.78 -7.56
C LYS A 300 -16.21 14.44 -7.83
N LYS A 301 -15.50 13.52 -8.50
CA LYS A 301 -15.93 12.13 -8.72
C LYS A 301 -14.80 11.19 -8.36
N LYS A 302 -15.16 10.02 -7.82
CA LYS A 302 -14.23 8.92 -7.61
C LYS A 302 -13.85 8.32 -8.96
N HIS A 303 -12.56 8.13 -9.17
CA HIS A 303 -11.99 7.51 -10.36
C HIS A 303 -11.05 6.39 -9.94
N HIS A 304 -11.19 5.22 -10.56
CA HIS A 304 -10.33 4.07 -10.33
C HIS A 304 -9.06 4.22 -11.19
N LEU A 305 -7.90 4.38 -10.55
CA LEU A 305 -6.61 4.35 -11.21
C LEU A 305 -6.10 2.90 -11.26
N THR A 306 -6.10 2.32 -12.45
CA THR A 306 -5.68 0.93 -12.64
C THR A 306 -4.94 0.75 -13.96
N THR A 307 -3.89 -0.06 -13.92
CA THR A 307 -3.08 -0.41 -15.09
C THR A 307 -3.81 -1.33 -16.05
N ALA A 308 -4.90 -1.98 -15.62
CA ALA A 308 -5.69 -2.87 -16.47
C ALA A 308 -6.42 -2.13 -17.58
N THR A 309 -6.85 -0.89 -17.32
CA THR A 309 -7.55 -0.03 -18.30
C THR A 309 -6.72 1.17 -18.74
N ASP A 310 -5.61 1.47 -18.05
CA ASP A 310 -4.72 2.58 -18.34
C ASP A 310 -3.25 2.13 -18.46
N PRO A 311 -2.78 1.77 -19.66
CA PRO A 311 -1.38 1.42 -19.90
C PRO A 311 -0.41 2.58 -19.68
N LEU A 312 -0.86 3.83 -19.89
CA LEU A 312 -0.01 5.01 -19.67
C LEU A 312 0.29 5.17 -18.18
N TYR A 313 -0.70 4.93 -17.32
CA TYR A 313 -0.49 4.93 -15.88
C TYR A 313 0.60 3.93 -15.45
N ALA A 314 0.63 2.74 -16.05
CA ALA A 314 1.66 1.74 -15.77
C ALA A 314 3.08 2.24 -16.07
N GLU A 315 3.24 3.09 -17.09
CA GLU A 315 4.51 3.72 -17.46
C GLU A 315 4.87 4.93 -16.58
N LEU A 316 3.90 5.52 -15.87
CA LEU A 316 4.07 6.74 -15.08
C LEU A 316 4.20 6.49 -13.58
N ARG A 317 3.40 5.57 -13.01
CA ARG A 317 3.18 5.40 -11.57
C ARG A 317 4.48 5.29 -10.75
N ASP A 318 5.45 4.53 -11.25
CA ASP A 318 6.70 4.25 -10.55
C ASP A 318 7.80 5.28 -10.86
N LEU A 319 7.59 6.25 -11.77
CA LEU A 319 8.60 7.23 -12.14
C LEU A 319 8.74 8.28 -11.04
N ASN A 320 9.97 8.75 -10.80
CA ASN A 320 10.18 10.00 -10.08
C ASN A 320 9.45 11.13 -10.81
N PHE A 321 8.76 12.00 -10.06
CA PHE A 321 7.90 13.04 -10.63
C PHE A 321 8.65 14.00 -11.56
N SER A 322 9.94 14.24 -11.30
CA SER A 322 10.80 15.05 -12.17
C SER A 322 10.91 14.51 -13.61
N ALA A 323 10.72 13.21 -13.81
CA ALA A 323 10.77 12.56 -15.13
C ALA A 323 9.41 12.52 -15.85
N VAL A 324 8.30 12.72 -15.14
CA VAL A 324 6.93 12.55 -15.68
C VAL A 324 6.64 13.53 -16.82
N GLY A 325 7.01 14.80 -16.68
CA GLY A 325 6.77 15.81 -17.72
C GLY A 325 7.42 15.45 -19.06
N ARG A 326 8.68 14.97 -19.04
CA ARG A 326 9.38 14.49 -20.24
C ARG A 326 8.67 13.28 -20.86
N LYS A 327 8.16 12.37 -20.04
CA LYS A 327 7.45 11.16 -20.49
C LYS A 327 6.10 11.52 -21.15
N LEU A 328 5.30 12.37 -20.52
CA LEU A 328 4.02 12.85 -21.07
C LEU A 328 4.20 13.57 -22.40
N ASN A 329 5.22 14.43 -22.52
CA ASN A 329 5.53 15.13 -23.75
C ASN A 329 5.88 14.16 -24.91
N ARG A 330 6.70 13.14 -24.64
CA ARG A 330 7.01 12.09 -25.64
C ARG A 330 5.76 11.32 -26.08
N VAL A 331 4.88 10.98 -25.16
CA VAL A 331 3.61 10.29 -25.46
C VAL A 331 2.70 11.19 -26.30
N ALA A 332 2.61 12.49 -25.97
CA ALA A 332 1.83 13.45 -26.75
C ALA A 332 2.31 13.57 -28.21
N HIS A 333 3.64 13.67 -28.43
CA HIS A 333 4.21 13.70 -29.78
C HIS A 333 3.94 12.39 -30.55
N ARG A 334 4.15 11.23 -29.91
CA ARG A 334 3.83 9.93 -30.50
C ARG A 334 2.38 9.85 -30.96
N LEU A 335 1.46 10.34 -30.13
CA LEU A 335 0.02 10.25 -30.39
C LEU A 335 -0.40 11.18 -31.54
N ASP A 336 0.13 12.41 -31.58
CA ASP A 336 -0.10 13.36 -32.67
C ASP A 336 0.44 12.83 -34.03
N GLU A 337 1.63 12.23 -34.04
CA GLU A 337 2.18 11.58 -35.23
C GLU A 337 1.29 10.40 -35.70
N ASN A 338 0.80 9.58 -34.78
CA ASN A 338 -0.13 8.49 -35.09
C ASN A 338 -1.43 9.00 -35.70
N TYR A 339 -2.03 10.08 -35.18
CA TYR A 339 -3.23 10.67 -35.78
C TYR A 339 -2.99 11.22 -37.19
N LYS A 340 -1.91 11.99 -37.37
CA LYS A 340 -1.55 12.59 -38.66
C LYS A 340 -1.29 11.52 -39.73
N THR A 341 -0.53 10.49 -39.38
CA THR A 341 -0.20 9.40 -40.30
C THR A 341 -1.45 8.64 -40.75
N ASN A 342 -2.39 8.41 -39.83
CA ASN A 342 -3.63 7.71 -40.15
C ASN A 342 -4.64 8.59 -40.92
N LEU A 343 -4.67 9.91 -40.72
CA LEU A 343 -5.49 10.85 -41.51
C LEU A 343 -5.00 10.99 -42.97
N GLN A 344 -3.73 10.68 -43.23
CA GLN A 344 -3.14 10.68 -44.58
C GLN A 344 -3.38 9.37 -45.36
N SER A 345 -4.11 8.41 -44.78
CA SER A 345 -4.39 7.13 -45.44
C SER A 345 -5.28 7.29 -46.67
N LYS A 346 -4.86 6.71 -47.81
CA LYS A 346 -5.52 6.87 -49.11
C LYS A 346 -6.29 5.64 -49.58
N THR A 347 -6.10 4.49 -48.95
CA THR A 347 -6.74 3.23 -49.34
C THR A 347 -7.85 2.82 -48.38
N VAL A 348 -8.88 2.16 -48.90
CA VAL A 348 -10.02 1.66 -48.11
C VAL A 348 -9.59 0.67 -47.03
N ALA A 349 -8.55 -0.12 -47.28
CA ALA A 349 -7.98 -1.04 -46.29
C ALA A 349 -7.34 -0.28 -45.10
N GLN A 350 -6.54 0.75 -45.38
CA GLN A 350 -5.92 1.58 -44.33
C GLN A 350 -6.96 2.38 -43.53
N LEU A 351 -8.04 2.86 -44.18
CA LEU A 351 -9.15 3.51 -43.48
C LEU A 351 -9.88 2.55 -42.54
N ARG A 352 -10.12 1.30 -42.97
CA ARG A 352 -10.71 0.26 -42.12
C ARG A 352 -9.81 -0.07 -40.92
N ASP A 353 -8.50 -0.22 -41.15
CA ASP A 353 -7.53 -0.45 -40.09
C ASP A 353 -7.46 0.72 -39.10
N PHE A 354 -7.58 1.96 -39.59
CA PHE A 354 -7.63 3.15 -38.74
C PHE A 354 -8.91 3.18 -37.88
N VAL A 355 -10.08 2.95 -38.48
CA VAL A 355 -11.35 2.87 -37.73
C VAL A 355 -11.29 1.78 -36.66
N GLY A 356 -10.64 0.65 -36.94
CA GLY A 356 -10.39 -0.41 -35.97
C GLY A 356 -9.48 0.00 -34.79
N LYS A 357 -8.53 0.92 -35.02
CA LYS A 357 -7.60 1.43 -33.99
C LYS A 357 -8.08 2.69 -33.28
N LEU A 358 -9.09 3.38 -33.83
CA LEU A 358 -9.55 4.68 -33.34
C LEU A 358 -10.00 4.65 -31.87
N GLY A 359 -10.70 3.58 -31.46
CA GLY A 359 -11.12 3.42 -30.06
C GLY A 359 -9.94 3.39 -29.09
N GLY A 360 -8.89 2.62 -29.40
CA GLY A 360 -7.67 2.56 -28.58
C GLY A 360 -6.93 3.91 -28.53
N LEU A 361 -6.83 4.61 -29.66
CA LEU A 361 -6.22 5.94 -29.73
C LEU A 361 -7.02 6.99 -28.93
N GLN A 362 -8.36 6.87 -28.87
CA GLN A 362 -9.20 7.74 -28.05
C GLN A 362 -9.00 7.46 -26.56
N THR A 363 -8.93 6.20 -26.15
CA THR A 363 -8.61 5.81 -24.76
C THR A 363 -7.24 6.34 -24.35
N GLU A 364 -6.22 6.21 -25.20
CA GLU A 364 -4.88 6.72 -24.94
C GLU A 364 -4.85 8.25 -24.83
N HIS A 365 -5.62 8.98 -25.66
CA HIS A 365 -5.79 10.43 -25.52
C HIS A 365 -6.46 10.82 -24.19
N GLN A 366 -7.47 10.06 -23.76
CA GLN A 366 -8.15 10.31 -22.51
C GLN A 366 -7.22 10.09 -21.31
N ALA A 367 -6.43 9.01 -21.32
CA ALA A 367 -5.40 8.74 -20.32
C ALA A 367 -4.32 9.84 -20.31
N LEU A 368 -3.81 10.24 -21.48
CA LEU A 368 -2.83 11.32 -21.60
C LEU A 368 -3.38 12.63 -21.01
N ARG A 369 -4.62 12.98 -21.31
CA ARG A 369 -5.26 14.18 -20.75
C ARG A 369 -5.43 14.08 -19.23
N LEU A 370 -5.93 12.95 -18.73
CA LEU A 370 -6.09 12.71 -17.30
C LEU A 370 -4.76 12.93 -16.58
N HIS A 371 -3.70 12.27 -17.04
CA HIS A 371 -2.39 12.35 -16.40
C HIS A 371 -1.71 13.71 -16.59
N THR A 372 -1.92 14.39 -17.72
CA THR A 372 -1.46 15.78 -17.90
C THR A 372 -2.13 16.70 -16.89
N GLY A 373 -3.46 16.64 -16.75
CA GLY A 373 -4.17 17.48 -15.79
C GLY A 373 -3.86 17.12 -14.34
N LEU A 374 -3.67 15.83 -14.00
CA LEU A 374 -3.15 15.44 -12.68
C LEU A 374 -1.77 16.04 -12.41
N SER A 375 -0.85 15.96 -13.37
CA SER A 375 0.49 16.57 -13.25
C SER A 375 0.43 18.09 -13.10
N GLU A 376 -0.48 18.77 -13.81
CA GLU A 376 -0.72 20.20 -13.67
C GLU A 376 -1.28 20.58 -12.30
N MET A 377 -2.05 19.69 -11.66
CA MET A 377 -2.54 19.89 -10.29
C MET A 377 -1.45 19.62 -9.23
N LEU A 378 -0.51 18.70 -9.50
CA LEU A 378 0.60 18.38 -8.61
C LEU A 378 1.68 19.48 -8.63
N LEU A 379 2.00 20.04 -9.80
CA LEU A 379 3.13 20.95 -10.00
C LEU A 379 3.12 22.23 -9.15
N PRO A 380 2.00 22.92 -8.89
CA PRO A 380 1.97 24.10 -8.04
C PRO A 380 2.37 23.78 -6.59
N LEU A 381 2.03 22.59 -6.09
CA LEU A 381 2.33 22.19 -4.72
C LEU A 381 3.80 21.90 -4.54
N THR A 382 4.44 21.28 -5.53
CA THR A 382 5.88 21.03 -5.49
C THR A 382 6.71 22.32 -5.67
N ARG A 383 6.06 23.49 -5.76
CA ARG A 383 6.69 24.81 -5.91
C ARG A 383 6.35 25.76 -4.76
N THR A 384 5.54 25.34 -3.79
CA THR A 384 5.26 26.18 -2.62
C THR A 384 6.50 26.29 -1.75
N GLU A 385 6.65 27.43 -1.08
CA GLU A 385 7.73 27.65 -0.11
C GLU A 385 7.70 26.59 0.99
N GLN A 386 6.53 26.34 1.57
CA GLN A 386 6.32 25.30 2.58
C GLN A 386 6.74 23.89 2.10
N PHE A 387 6.47 23.54 0.84
CA PHE A 387 6.90 22.24 0.31
C PHE A 387 8.42 22.19 0.15
N ASN A 388 9.03 23.23 -0.41
CA ASN A 388 10.47 23.31 -0.60
C ASN A 388 11.21 23.29 0.75
N GLU A 389 10.76 24.07 1.73
CA GLU A 389 11.29 24.08 3.09
C GLU A 389 11.13 22.71 3.75
N SER A 390 9.96 22.08 3.63
CA SER A 390 9.75 20.72 4.17
C SER A 390 10.67 19.68 3.52
N LEU A 391 10.93 19.80 2.21
CA LEU A 391 11.85 18.90 1.51
C LEU A 391 13.29 19.19 1.86
N GLU A 392 13.67 20.45 2.04
CA GLU A 392 15.01 20.86 2.46
C GLU A 392 15.31 20.33 3.87
N ILE A 393 14.37 20.46 4.82
CA ILE A 393 14.50 19.88 6.16
C ILE A 393 14.65 18.37 6.06
N GLN A 394 13.77 17.69 5.30
CA GLN A 394 13.89 16.23 5.13
C GLN A 394 15.20 15.82 4.46
N GLN A 395 15.70 16.57 3.48
CA GLN A 395 16.96 16.31 2.81
C GLN A 395 18.15 16.58 3.73
N SER A 396 18.11 17.64 4.55
CA SER A 396 19.12 17.94 5.57
C SER A 396 19.15 16.88 6.66
N GLU A 397 17.99 16.46 7.17
CA GLU A 397 17.85 15.35 8.13
C GLU A 397 18.45 14.06 7.57
N ARG A 398 18.28 13.83 6.27
CA ARG A 398 18.91 12.70 5.57
C ARG A 398 20.44 12.91 5.49
N LEU A 399 20.90 14.04 4.94
CA LEU A 399 22.24 14.22 4.37
C LEU A 399 23.36 14.42 5.39
N ASP A 400 23.15 15.00 6.57
CA ASP A 400 24.28 15.30 7.48
C ASP A 400 23.96 15.08 8.96
N LEU A 401 24.62 14.06 9.54
CA LEU A 401 24.59 13.72 10.96
C LEU A 401 25.99 13.71 11.59
N LEU A 402 26.99 14.30 10.91
CA LEU A 402 28.33 14.43 11.49
C LEU A 402 28.44 15.62 12.46
N ALA A 403 27.45 16.53 12.51
CA ALA A 403 27.44 17.65 13.44
C ALA A 403 26.11 17.75 14.23
N SER A 404 26.21 17.66 15.56
CA SER A 404 25.11 17.94 16.52
C SER A 404 24.57 19.38 16.46
N TYR A 405 25.19 20.24 15.66
CA TYR A 405 24.78 21.62 15.40
C TYR A 405 23.56 21.71 14.47
N GLU A 406 23.40 20.80 13.51
CA GLU A 406 22.39 20.91 12.45
C GLU A 406 20.99 20.48 12.90
N VAL A 407 20.89 19.53 13.83
CA VAL A 407 19.59 19.13 14.41
C VAL A 407 18.90 20.32 15.10
N ASN A 408 19.65 21.23 15.75
CA ASN A 408 19.01 22.39 16.37
C ASN A 408 18.49 23.36 15.30
N ASN A 409 19.19 23.53 14.17
CA ASN A 409 18.73 24.37 13.07
C ASN A 409 17.46 23.80 12.43
N GLN A 410 17.40 22.47 12.25
CA GLN A 410 16.20 21.78 11.75
C GLN A 410 15.02 21.99 12.69
N ILE A 411 15.22 21.83 14.00
CA ILE A 411 14.15 22.09 14.96
C ILE A 411 13.71 23.56 14.94
N THR A 412 14.63 24.51 14.82
CA THR A 412 14.29 25.93 14.68
C THR A 412 13.48 26.20 13.40
N ALA A 413 13.80 25.55 12.28
CA ALA A 413 12.99 25.65 11.07
C ALA A 413 11.58 25.07 11.28
N ILE A 414 11.45 23.94 11.99
CA ILE A 414 10.13 23.38 12.35
C ILE A 414 9.36 24.35 13.27
N GLU A 415 10.01 25.00 14.24
CA GLU A 415 9.39 26.03 15.09
C GLU A 415 8.89 27.22 14.25
N GLU A 416 9.66 27.65 13.25
CA GLU A 416 9.26 28.70 12.30
C GLU A 416 8.05 28.27 11.46
N MET A 417 8.05 27.04 10.92
CA MET A 417 6.90 26.48 10.20
C MET A 417 5.63 26.47 11.06
N ILE A 418 5.75 26.12 12.36
CA ILE A 418 4.62 26.19 13.31
C ILE A 418 4.13 27.64 13.44
N ALA A 419 5.04 28.60 13.60
CA ALA A 419 4.70 30.01 13.72
C ALA A 419 4.04 30.60 12.46
N GLN A 420 4.42 30.10 11.28
CA GLN A 420 3.81 30.46 9.99
C GLN A 420 2.46 29.77 9.74
N GLY A 421 2.04 28.83 10.60
CA GLY A 421 0.78 28.11 10.46
C GLY A 421 0.82 27.00 9.41
N ALA A 422 1.99 26.37 9.22
CA ALA A 422 2.13 25.20 8.36
C ALA A 422 1.18 24.06 8.76
N ASP A 423 0.88 23.17 7.81
CA ASP A 423 0.02 22.01 8.05
C ASP A 423 0.61 21.08 9.13
N MET A 424 -0.24 20.69 10.08
CA MET A 424 0.13 19.86 11.23
C MET A 424 0.76 18.53 10.82
N GLN A 425 0.28 17.91 9.74
CA GLN A 425 0.81 16.63 9.27
C GLN A 425 2.27 16.78 8.87
N ILE A 426 2.62 17.87 8.20
CA ILE A 426 3.99 18.16 7.79
C ILE A 426 4.86 18.35 9.04
N VAL A 427 4.43 19.21 9.98
CA VAL A 427 5.18 19.48 11.21
C VAL A 427 5.46 18.22 12.02
N ILE A 428 4.43 17.39 12.24
CA ILE A 428 4.58 16.16 13.03
C ILE A 428 5.46 15.14 12.30
N ARG A 429 5.36 15.02 10.97
CA ARG A 429 6.25 14.14 10.18
C ARG A 429 7.71 14.56 10.32
N LEU A 430 8.01 15.84 10.12
CA LEU A 430 9.36 16.39 10.27
C LEU A 430 9.90 16.13 11.68
N LEU A 431 9.11 16.43 12.71
CA LEU A 431 9.51 16.18 14.09
C LEU A 431 9.80 14.69 14.37
N CYS A 432 9.00 13.79 13.79
CA CYS A 432 9.23 12.35 13.90
C CYS A 432 10.52 11.92 13.19
N ILE A 433 10.79 12.44 11.99
CA ILE A 433 12.02 12.13 11.26
C ILE A 433 13.24 12.65 12.03
N ALA A 434 13.24 13.91 12.46
CA ALA A 434 14.30 14.50 13.29
C ALA A 434 14.64 13.63 14.50
N SER A 435 13.61 13.15 15.21
CA SER A 435 13.77 12.28 16.38
C SER A 435 14.31 10.90 16.01
N LEU A 436 13.78 10.24 14.97
CA LEU A 436 14.22 8.90 14.55
C LEU A 436 15.67 8.89 14.05
N VAL A 437 16.04 9.89 13.25
CA VAL A 437 17.36 10.05 12.63
C VAL A 437 18.42 10.43 13.68
N SER A 438 18.06 11.28 14.65
CA SER A 438 18.98 11.75 15.71
C SER A 438 19.04 10.85 16.94
N GLY A 439 18.20 9.82 17.03
CA GLY A 439 18.07 8.98 18.23
C GLY A 439 17.43 9.70 19.43
N GLY A 440 16.57 10.68 19.14
CA GLY A 440 15.83 11.53 20.08
C GLY A 440 16.24 13.01 20.03
N ILE A 441 15.39 13.86 20.61
CA ILE A 441 15.55 15.32 20.64
C ILE A 441 15.87 15.76 22.08
N LYS A 442 16.69 16.81 22.26
CA LYS A 442 17.01 17.35 23.59
C LYS A 442 15.73 17.62 24.39
N SER A 443 15.64 17.12 25.62
CA SER A 443 14.36 17.09 26.38
C SER A 443 13.67 18.46 26.47
N LYS A 444 14.40 19.52 26.82
CA LYS A 444 13.83 20.88 26.91
C LYS A 444 13.28 21.39 25.58
N VAL A 445 13.97 21.06 24.48
CA VAL A 445 13.55 21.44 23.11
C VAL A 445 12.31 20.64 22.73
N LEU A 446 12.30 19.34 23.00
CA LEU A 446 11.14 18.47 22.73
C LEU A 446 9.89 18.90 23.51
N ASP A 447 10.03 19.31 24.77
CA ASP A 447 8.91 19.79 25.58
C ASP A 447 8.39 21.15 25.09
N ASN A 448 9.28 22.01 24.58
CA ASN A 448 8.90 23.29 23.98
C ASN A 448 8.10 23.08 22.70
N ILE A 449 8.63 22.31 21.75
CA ILE A 449 7.94 22.11 20.47
C ILE A 449 6.61 21.36 20.65
N LYS A 450 6.52 20.40 21.60
CA LYS A 450 5.24 19.77 21.96
C LYS A 450 4.22 20.79 22.46
N ARG A 451 4.65 21.74 23.32
CA ARG A 451 3.79 22.81 23.80
C ARG A 451 3.34 23.72 22.67
N ASP A 452 4.25 24.08 21.77
CA ASP A 452 3.96 24.99 20.66
C ASP A 452 2.99 24.32 19.67
N ILE A 453 3.16 23.03 19.39
CA ILE A 453 2.20 22.21 18.62
C ILE A 453 0.80 22.25 19.26
N LEU A 454 0.69 21.99 20.56
CA LEU A 454 -0.62 21.98 21.24
C LEU A 454 -1.28 23.36 21.31
N GLN A 455 -0.48 24.43 21.40
CA GLN A 455 -0.97 25.81 21.41
C GLN A 455 -1.44 26.27 20.02
N SER A 456 -0.70 25.92 18.96
CA SER A 456 -1.00 26.35 17.60
C SER A 456 -2.14 25.56 16.96
N TYR A 457 -2.20 24.24 17.19
CA TYR A 457 -3.12 23.36 16.48
C TYR A 457 -4.22 22.75 17.37
N GLY A 458 -4.05 22.80 18.70
CA GLY A 458 -5.06 22.37 19.66
C GLY A 458 -4.64 21.20 20.55
N TYR A 459 -5.19 21.18 21.77
CA TYR A 459 -4.93 20.15 22.77
C TYR A 459 -5.50 18.77 22.43
N GLU A 460 -6.39 18.68 21.44
CA GLU A 460 -6.93 17.41 20.93
C GLU A 460 -5.85 16.49 20.35
N TYR A 461 -4.69 17.03 19.98
CA TYR A 461 -3.54 16.26 19.49
C TYR A 461 -2.60 15.75 20.60
N LEU A 462 -2.89 15.99 21.88
CA LEU A 462 -2.10 15.43 22.98
C LEU A 462 -2.01 13.89 22.94
N PRO A 463 -3.11 13.13 22.73
CA PRO A 463 -3.05 11.67 22.61
C PRO A 463 -2.14 11.18 21.47
N LEU A 464 -2.09 11.92 20.36
CA LEU A 464 -1.17 11.64 19.25
C LEU A 464 0.29 11.76 19.70
N LEU A 465 0.66 12.87 20.33
CA LEU A 465 2.03 13.10 20.81
C LEU A 465 2.44 12.08 21.89
N LEU A 466 1.50 11.69 22.77
CA LEU A 466 1.72 10.65 23.78
C LEU A 466 1.92 9.28 23.13
N SER A 467 1.12 8.94 22.12
CA SER A 467 1.25 7.67 21.40
C SER A 467 2.59 7.58 20.68
N LEU A 468 3.01 8.64 19.98
CA LEU A 468 4.31 8.71 19.30
C LEU A 468 5.50 8.56 20.27
N ALA A 469 5.36 9.00 21.53
CA ALA A 469 6.38 8.88 22.55
C ALA A 469 6.33 7.55 23.34
N SER A 470 5.20 6.82 23.27
CA SER A 470 4.97 5.59 24.03
C SER A 470 5.85 4.43 23.57
N SER A 471 6.07 3.43 24.43
CA SER A 471 6.99 2.31 24.13
C SER A 471 6.67 1.54 22.84
N PRO A 472 5.40 1.26 22.49
CA PRO A 472 5.07 0.57 21.24
C PRO A 472 5.59 1.27 19.98
N LEU A 473 5.59 2.61 19.95
CA LEU A 473 6.09 3.39 18.80
C LEU A 473 7.52 3.85 18.99
N ALA A 474 7.85 4.44 20.15
CA ALA A 474 9.17 4.94 20.50
C ALA A 474 9.78 5.89 19.46
N ILE A 475 8.94 6.74 18.85
CA ILE A 475 9.32 7.66 17.76
C ILE A 475 9.79 9.00 18.32
N LEU A 476 8.97 9.67 19.14
CA LEU A 476 9.26 10.99 19.71
C LEU A 476 9.90 10.89 21.09
N LEU A 477 11.21 10.63 21.11
CA LEU A 477 11.97 10.35 22.34
C LEU A 477 12.85 11.54 22.76
N PRO A 478 13.02 11.76 24.07
CA PRO A 478 14.03 12.69 24.59
C PRO A 478 15.46 12.11 24.48
N SER A 479 16.45 13.00 24.41
CA SER A 479 17.89 12.69 24.44
C SER A 479 18.60 13.61 25.46
N PRO A 480 19.24 13.06 26.52
CA PRO A 480 19.27 11.65 26.90
C PRO A 480 17.90 11.15 27.37
N LEU A 481 17.71 9.83 27.36
CA LEU A 481 16.50 9.21 27.90
C LEU A 481 16.43 9.42 29.44
N PRO A 482 15.23 9.62 30.00
CA PRO A 482 15.02 9.66 31.45
C PRO A 482 15.54 8.38 32.15
N PRO A 483 16.02 8.46 33.40
CA PRO A 483 16.54 7.30 34.13
C PRO A 483 15.53 6.15 34.29
N ASN A 484 14.23 6.49 34.40
CA ASN A 484 13.15 5.52 34.57
C ASN A 484 12.57 5.01 33.23
N THR A 485 13.27 5.23 32.11
CA THR A 485 12.81 4.80 30.80
C THR A 485 12.78 3.27 30.73
N PRO A 486 11.66 2.65 30.31
CA PRO A 486 11.59 1.20 30.13
C PRO A 486 12.72 0.67 29.24
N PRO A 487 13.34 -0.49 29.58
CA PRO A 487 14.38 -1.11 28.75
C PRO A 487 13.93 -1.35 27.30
N THR A 488 12.63 -1.64 27.11
CA THR A 488 12.00 -1.84 25.80
C THR A 488 12.18 -0.62 24.89
N ILE A 489 12.05 0.60 25.42
CA ILE A 489 12.23 1.84 24.64
C ILE A 489 13.69 2.02 24.23
N THR A 490 14.62 1.71 25.14
CA THR A 490 16.06 1.82 24.86
C THR A 490 16.47 0.85 23.76
N ALA A 491 15.96 -0.39 23.81
CA ALA A 491 16.19 -1.42 22.79
C ALA A 491 15.49 -1.14 21.45
N SER A 492 14.52 -0.20 21.42
CA SER A 492 13.76 0.13 20.23
C SER A 492 14.35 1.27 19.38
N LYS A 493 15.46 1.88 19.82
CA LYS A 493 16.09 2.98 19.07
C LYS A 493 16.69 2.46 17.77
N CYS A 494 16.27 3.05 16.66
CA CYS A 494 16.88 2.79 15.36
C CYS A 494 18.31 3.37 15.32
N PRO A 495 19.35 2.57 15.04
CA PRO A 495 20.73 3.06 14.95
C PRO A 495 21.01 3.71 13.57
N TYR A 496 20.22 4.72 13.21
CA TYR A 496 20.20 5.29 11.85
C TYR A 496 21.59 5.70 11.33
N THR A 497 22.42 6.33 12.15
CA THR A 497 23.78 6.75 11.75
C THR A 497 24.65 5.58 11.28
N SER A 498 24.54 4.41 11.93
CA SER A 498 25.26 3.19 11.56
C SER A 498 24.66 2.57 10.30
N LEU A 499 23.33 2.49 10.25
CA LEU A 499 22.59 1.90 9.13
C LEU A 499 22.78 2.70 7.83
N ARG A 500 22.84 4.04 7.91
CA ARG A 500 23.05 4.92 6.76
C ARG A 500 24.23 4.47 5.91
N LYS A 501 25.38 4.22 6.55
CA LYS A 501 26.59 3.77 5.87
C LYS A 501 26.50 2.30 5.48
N SER A 502 26.11 1.45 6.43
CA SER A 502 26.11 -0.01 6.25
C SER A 502 25.14 -0.50 5.17
N LEU A 503 24.04 0.23 4.97
CA LEU A 503 23.01 -0.08 3.98
C LEU A 503 22.99 0.90 2.79
N ARG A 504 23.97 1.81 2.68
CA ARG A 504 24.02 2.86 1.64
C ARG A 504 22.66 3.54 1.45
N LEU A 505 22.13 4.07 2.55
CA LEU A 505 20.79 4.68 2.56
C LEU A 505 20.75 6.00 1.80
N LEU A 506 21.91 6.62 1.58
CA LEU A 506 22.04 7.90 0.90
C LEU A 506 23.14 7.84 -0.13
N ILE A 507 22.91 8.53 -1.23
CA ILE A 507 23.91 8.82 -2.25
C ILE A 507 24.61 10.11 -1.85
N ASP A 508 25.95 10.09 -1.82
CA ASP A 508 26.75 11.26 -1.48
C ASP A 508 26.69 12.30 -2.60
N ASP A 509 26.75 13.59 -2.22
CA ASP A 509 26.76 14.69 -3.18
C ASP A 509 28.12 14.73 -3.91
N ASN A 510 28.13 14.15 -5.10
CA ASN A 510 29.30 14.05 -5.96
C ASN A 510 28.89 14.33 -7.43
N PRO A 511 29.84 14.60 -8.34
CA PRO A 511 29.49 14.91 -9.74
C PRO A 511 28.72 13.80 -10.48
N GLU A 512 28.79 12.57 -9.99
CA GLU A 512 28.14 11.38 -10.55
C GLU A 512 26.80 11.06 -9.87
N ALA A 513 26.41 11.81 -8.83
CA ALA A 513 25.30 11.49 -7.94
C ALA A 513 23.96 11.34 -8.68
N LEU A 514 23.72 12.15 -9.71
CA LEU A 514 22.51 12.03 -10.54
C LEU A 514 22.44 10.67 -11.24
N GLU A 515 23.56 10.20 -11.80
CA GLU A 515 23.63 8.89 -12.45
C GLU A 515 23.51 7.76 -11.42
N GLU A 516 24.10 7.91 -10.23
CA GLU A 516 23.94 6.94 -9.15
C GLU A 516 22.48 6.82 -8.70
N VAL A 517 21.79 7.95 -8.53
CA VAL A 517 20.39 8.00 -8.10
C VAL A 517 19.49 7.34 -9.15
N GLU A 518 19.68 7.60 -10.44
CA GLU A 518 18.87 6.97 -11.50
C GLU A 518 19.08 5.43 -11.58
N ASN A 519 20.22 4.93 -11.09
CA ASN A 519 20.61 3.52 -11.12
C ASN A 519 20.52 2.82 -9.74
N ASP A 520 19.82 3.41 -8.78
CA ASP A 520 19.60 2.84 -7.46
C ASP A 520 18.15 3.06 -7.01
N ILE A 521 17.67 2.25 -6.06
CA ILE A 521 16.31 2.41 -5.49
C ILE A 521 16.08 3.78 -4.83
N SER A 522 17.14 4.51 -4.52
CA SER A 522 17.07 5.87 -3.98
C SER A 522 16.39 6.90 -4.88
N TYR A 523 16.19 6.60 -6.17
CA TYR A 523 15.45 7.45 -7.10
C TYR A 523 14.02 7.80 -6.61
N VAL A 524 13.39 6.93 -5.82
CA VAL A 524 12.02 7.11 -5.33
C VAL A 524 11.88 8.26 -4.32
N TYR A 525 12.99 8.66 -3.68
CA TYR A 525 13.10 9.82 -2.79
C TYR A 525 14.24 10.78 -3.21
N SER A 526 14.67 10.73 -4.46
CA SER A 526 15.72 11.58 -5.03
C SER A 526 17.03 11.57 -4.21
N GLY A 527 17.49 10.40 -3.79
CA GLY A 527 18.77 10.23 -3.07
C GLY A 527 18.70 9.39 -1.82
N TYR A 528 17.50 9.13 -1.27
CA TYR A 528 17.30 8.22 -0.13
C TYR A 528 16.73 6.87 -0.55
N ALA A 529 17.43 5.80 -0.18
CA ALA A 529 16.98 4.42 -0.36
C ALA A 529 16.17 3.97 0.88
N PRO A 530 14.91 3.54 0.71
CA PRO A 530 14.09 3.01 1.80
C PRO A 530 14.79 1.88 2.57
N ILE A 531 14.85 1.97 3.89
CA ILE A 531 15.50 0.96 4.73
C ILE A 531 14.83 -0.39 4.52
N SER A 532 13.50 -0.43 4.51
CA SER A 532 12.72 -1.64 4.26
C SER A 532 13.11 -2.36 2.96
N ILE A 533 13.35 -1.61 1.88
CA ILE A 533 13.74 -2.18 0.58
C ILE A 533 15.23 -2.57 0.57
N ARG A 534 16.10 -1.83 1.27
CA ARG A 534 17.50 -2.26 1.49
C ARG A 534 17.57 -3.58 2.25
N LEU A 535 16.72 -3.80 3.25
CA LEU A 535 16.61 -5.08 3.95
C LEU A 535 16.20 -6.22 3.01
N ILE A 536 15.26 -5.97 2.09
CA ILE A 536 14.90 -6.94 1.06
C ILE A 536 16.08 -7.20 0.12
N GLN A 537 16.84 -6.18 -0.28
CA GLN A 537 18.06 -6.37 -1.08
C GLN A 537 19.13 -7.18 -0.34
N CYS A 538 19.30 -7.03 0.98
CA CYS A 538 20.20 -7.88 1.78
C CYS A 538 19.86 -9.38 1.67
N ILE A 539 18.58 -9.71 1.47
CA ILE A 539 18.10 -11.10 1.32
C ILE A 539 18.17 -11.56 -0.14
N ALA A 540 17.71 -10.74 -1.08
CA ALA A 540 17.37 -11.16 -2.44
C ALA A 540 18.20 -10.54 -3.56
N GLN A 541 18.98 -9.48 -3.28
CA GLN A 541 19.83 -8.76 -4.25
C GLN A 541 21.05 -8.12 -3.57
N LYS A 542 21.92 -8.93 -2.95
CA LYS A 542 23.04 -8.43 -2.12
C LYS A 542 23.95 -7.44 -2.83
N GLY A 543 24.19 -7.67 -4.12
CA GLY A 543 25.02 -6.79 -4.94
C GLY A 543 24.50 -5.36 -5.05
N GLY A 544 23.19 -5.13 -4.91
CA GLY A 544 22.59 -3.80 -4.92
C GLY A 544 22.86 -2.99 -3.66
N VAL A 545 23.25 -3.64 -2.55
CA VAL A 545 23.67 -2.99 -1.31
C VAL A 545 25.19 -2.81 -1.26
N LEU A 546 25.94 -3.85 -1.68
CA LEU A 546 27.40 -3.90 -1.58
C LEU A 546 28.14 -3.06 -2.63
N SER A 547 27.51 -2.77 -3.77
CA SER A 547 28.15 -2.07 -4.89
C SER A 547 27.15 -1.25 -5.68
N ASN A 548 27.58 -0.13 -6.25
CA ASN A 548 26.72 0.65 -7.14
C ASN A 548 26.58 -0.09 -8.49
N PRO A 549 25.34 -0.35 -8.98
CA PRO A 549 25.16 -0.88 -10.33
C PRO A 549 25.87 -0.07 -11.42
N ALA A 550 25.99 1.25 -11.25
CA ALA A 550 26.68 2.14 -12.18
C ALA A 550 28.20 1.89 -12.29
N GLU A 551 28.85 1.39 -11.22
CA GLU A 551 30.30 1.09 -11.24
C GLU A 551 30.62 -0.12 -12.14
N LYS A 552 29.69 -1.07 -12.27
CA LYS A 552 29.88 -2.26 -13.13
C LYS A 552 29.84 -1.92 -14.62
N ASP A 553 29.05 -0.91 -15.00
CA ASP A 553 28.99 -0.45 -16.40
C ASP A 553 30.25 0.32 -16.80
N LYS A 554 30.93 1.01 -15.86
CA LYS A 554 32.24 1.65 -16.12
C LYS A 554 33.37 0.63 -16.29
N ALA A 555 33.45 -0.38 -15.42
CA ALA A 555 34.49 -1.41 -15.49
C ALA A 555 34.40 -2.31 -16.76
N SER A 556 33.20 -2.49 -17.32
CA SER A 556 32.99 -3.25 -18.55
C SER A 556 33.17 -2.44 -19.83
N SER A 557 33.17 -1.10 -19.74
CA SER A 557 33.35 -0.21 -20.89
C SER A 557 34.81 -0.02 -21.31
N GLU A 558 35.79 -0.39 -20.47
CA GLU A 558 37.22 -0.26 -20.81
C GLU A 558 37.78 -1.40 -21.69
N THR A 559 37.00 -2.44 -22.03
CA THR A 559 37.57 -3.60 -22.76
C THR A 559 36.84 -4.12 -24.01
N VAL A 560 35.72 -3.59 -24.49
CA VAL A 560 35.16 -4.05 -25.78
C VAL A 560 34.49 -2.93 -26.58
N SER A 561 35.10 -2.58 -27.72
CA SER A 561 34.47 -1.80 -28.78
C SER A 561 33.39 -2.61 -29.50
N GLY A 562 32.17 -2.08 -29.58
CA GLY A 562 31.20 -2.42 -30.62
C GLY A 562 30.34 -3.67 -30.38
N ALA A 563 29.47 -3.64 -29.37
CA ALA A 563 28.27 -4.49 -29.34
C ALA A 563 27.10 -3.72 -28.72
N THR A 564 25.93 -3.84 -29.33
CA THR A 564 24.63 -3.32 -28.85
C THR A 564 24.43 -3.59 -27.36
N LYS A 565 24.10 -2.53 -26.57
CA LYS A 565 23.76 -2.60 -25.14
C LYS A 565 22.58 -3.55 -24.89
N THR A 566 22.85 -4.85 -24.72
CA THR A 566 21.94 -5.79 -24.08
C THR A 566 22.18 -5.67 -22.57
N SER A 567 21.19 -5.19 -21.83
CA SER A 567 21.24 -5.13 -20.37
C SER A 567 21.47 -6.54 -19.81
N ASN A 568 22.69 -6.84 -19.34
CA ASN A 568 22.98 -8.11 -18.68
C ASN A 568 22.33 -8.10 -17.29
N LYS A 569 21.03 -8.45 -17.22
CA LYS A 569 20.32 -8.64 -15.94
C LYS A 569 21.10 -9.61 -15.06
N VAL A 570 21.30 -9.26 -13.79
CA VAL A 570 22.01 -10.12 -12.84
C VAL A 570 21.12 -11.30 -12.51
N HIS A 571 21.61 -12.54 -12.66
CA HIS A 571 20.83 -13.71 -12.29
C HIS A 571 20.66 -13.77 -10.77
N ALA A 572 19.43 -13.99 -10.32
CA ALA A 572 19.08 -13.99 -8.92
C ALA A 572 19.77 -15.14 -8.18
N HIS A 573 20.53 -14.83 -7.11
CA HIS A 573 21.12 -15.87 -6.27
C HIS A 573 20.05 -16.57 -5.42
N PRO A 574 20.27 -17.81 -4.95
CA PRO A 574 19.39 -18.46 -3.98
C PRO A 574 19.25 -17.63 -2.70
N ILE A 575 18.08 -17.68 -2.07
CA ILE A 575 17.86 -17.00 -0.80
C ILE A 575 18.49 -17.82 0.33
N VAL A 576 19.53 -17.22 0.93
CA VAL A 576 20.37 -17.84 1.97
C VAL A 576 20.19 -17.16 3.33
N GLY A 577 19.05 -16.50 3.56
CA GLY A 577 18.79 -15.71 4.76
C GLY A 577 19.62 -14.42 4.76
N TRP A 578 20.01 -13.96 5.95
CA TRP A 578 20.72 -12.70 6.16
C TRP A 578 22.23 -12.76 5.93
N LYS A 579 22.74 -13.83 5.30
CA LYS A 579 24.18 -14.10 5.18
C LYS A 579 24.96 -12.92 4.58
N GLY A 580 25.99 -12.44 5.26
CA GLY A 580 26.80 -11.28 4.86
C GLY A 580 26.28 -9.92 5.35
N PHE A 581 25.18 -9.89 6.09
CA PHE A 581 24.60 -8.68 6.69
C PHE A 581 24.22 -8.87 8.16
N GLU A 582 24.59 -9.99 8.79
CA GLU A 582 24.18 -10.37 10.14
C GLU A 582 24.42 -9.25 11.17
N ASP A 583 25.63 -8.67 11.18
CA ASP A 583 26.00 -7.58 12.10
C ASP A 583 25.10 -6.34 11.96
N VAL A 584 24.67 -6.04 10.73
CA VAL A 584 23.78 -4.90 10.45
C VAL A 584 22.36 -5.20 10.93
N ILE A 585 21.90 -6.44 10.74
CA ILE A 585 20.55 -6.87 11.12
C ILE A 585 20.41 -7.02 12.63
N ASP A 586 21.45 -7.47 13.32
CA ASP A 586 21.49 -7.59 14.78
C ASP A 586 21.42 -6.22 15.47
N ALA A 587 21.90 -5.16 14.81
CA ALA A 587 21.78 -3.79 15.32
C ALA A 587 20.35 -3.23 15.20
N ILE A 588 19.53 -3.75 14.29
CA ILE A 588 18.16 -3.27 14.08
C ILE A 588 17.24 -3.89 15.15
N PRO A 589 16.40 -3.09 15.83
CA PRO A 589 15.45 -3.60 16.82
C PRO A 589 14.49 -4.67 16.28
N GLY A 590 14.06 -5.56 17.16
CA GLY A 590 13.08 -6.61 16.91
C GLY A 590 13.68 -7.96 16.47
N GLU A 591 12.87 -9.00 16.53
CA GLU A 591 13.30 -10.38 16.24
C GLU A 591 13.77 -10.58 14.79
N THR A 592 14.89 -11.30 14.62
CA THR A 592 15.41 -11.72 13.31
C THR A 592 14.88 -13.10 12.95
N ILE A 593 14.27 -13.23 11.77
CA ILE A 593 13.57 -14.45 11.35
C ILE A 593 14.37 -15.14 10.24
N ASP A 594 14.63 -16.43 10.43
CA ASP A 594 15.15 -17.31 9.39
C ASP A 594 14.70 -18.77 9.64
N ILE A 595 13.62 -19.15 8.96
CA ILE A 595 12.96 -20.45 9.11
C ILE A 595 13.09 -21.19 7.79
N ILE A 596 13.61 -22.42 7.83
CA ILE A 596 13.68 -23.32 6.68
C ILE A 596 12.66 -24.44 6.87
N LEU A 597 11.80 -24.66 5.88
CA LEU A 597 10.85 -25.78 5.86
C LEU A 597 11.41 -26.91 4.99
N ASP A 598 12.00 -27.92 5.63
CA ASP A 598 12.54 -29.10 4.95
C ASP A 598 11.53 -30.26 4.96
N HIS A 599 11.11 -30.69 3.77
CA HIS A 599 10.24 -31.87 3.60
C HIS A 599 10.87 -32.95 2.71
N SER A 600 12.16 -32.83 2.40
CA SER A 600 12.87 -33.80 1.55
C SER A 600 13.12 -35.17 2.22
N GLU A 601 12.92 -35.33 3.53
CA GLU A 601 13.34 -36.56 4.25
C GLU A 601 12.23 -37.53 4.70
N ARG A 602 10.92 -37.23 4.53
CA ARG A 602 9.85 -38.11 5.04
C ARG A 602 9.28 -39.13 4.04
N GLY A 603 9.92 -39.32 2.89
CA GLY A 603 9.49 -40.25 1.84
C GLY A 603 10.55 -41.26 1.36
N ALA A 604 11.67 -41.44 2.08
CA ALA A 604 12.75 -42.35 1.69
C ALA A 604 12.44 -43.83 1.96
N SER A 605 11.25 -44.29 1.57
CA SER A 605 10.90 -45.72 1.51
C SER A 605 10.07 -46.05 0.26
N SER A 606 10.45 -45.52 -0.90
CA SER A 606 10.22 -46.24 -2.16
C SER A 606 11.36 -45.95 -3.13
N GLY A 607 12.07 -47.00 -3.53
CA GLY A 607 13.30 -46.92 -4.32
C GLY A 607 13.04 -46.54 -5.77
N LEU A 608 12.90 -45.25 -6.05
CA LEU A 608 13.09 -44.69 -7.38
C LEU A 608 14.32 -43.78 -7.39
N PRO A 609 15.23 -43.92 -8.37
CA PRO A 609 16.46 -43.17 -8.39
C PRO A 609 16.19 -41.67 -8.54
N LEU A 610 16.83 -40.88 -7.67
CA LEU A 610 16.93 -39.43 -7.70
C LEU A 610 17.65 -38.97 -8.99
N THR A 611 16.93 -38.93 -10.10
CA THR A 611 17.34 -38.26 -11.31
C THR A 611 16.23 -37.32 -11.73
N HIS A 612 16.24 -36.09 -11.20
CA HIS A 612 15.75 -34.85 -11.80
C HIS A 612 15.82 -33.75 -10.73
N ILE A 613 17.02 -33.22 -10.48
CA ILE A 613 17.14 -31.83 -10.01
C ILE A 613 16.96 -31.02 -11.29
N PRO A 614 15.84 -30.29 -11.50
CA PRO A 614 15.72 -29.45 -12.67
C PRO A 614 16.83 -28.41 -12.62
N ASN A 615 17.39 -28.10 -13.78
CA ASN A 615 18.43 -27.10 -13.95
C ASN A 615 17.91 -25.74 -13.41
N ARG A 616 18.25 -25.37 -12.16
CA ARG A 616 17.72 -24.18 -11.46
C ARG A 616 18.01 -22.86 -12.20
N ALA A 617 18.92 -22.86 -13.16
CA ALA A 617 19.28 -21.70 -13.98
C ALA A 617 18.17 -21.24 -14.95
N GLU A 618 17.15 -22.08 -15.22
CA GLU A 618 16.09 -21.76 -16.20
C GLU A 618 14.71 -21.46 -15.57
N HIS A 619 14.52 -21.68 -14.26
CA HIS A 619 13.21 -21.51 -13.61
C HIS A 619 13.09 -20.14 -12.94
N ILE A 620 12.04 -19.39 -13.27
CA ILE A 620 11.71 -18.13 -12.59
C ILE A 620 11.02 -18.48 -11.27
N SER A 621 11.55 -18.01 -10.14
CA SER A 621 10.89 -18.11 -8.84
C SER A 621 10.18 -16.81 -8.46
N THR A 622 9.21 -16.90 -7.55
CA THR A 622 8.56 -15.75 -6.91
C THR A 622 8.97 -15.69 -5.44
N THR A 623 9.41 -14.52 -4.99
CA THR A 623 9.57 -14.21 -3.56
C THR A 623 8.37 -13.39 -3.12
N VAL A 624 7.64 -13.86 -2.11
CA VAL A 624 6.55 -13.08 -1.50
C VAL A 624 7.16 -12.14 -0.47
N VAL A 625 6.86 -10.84 -0.55
CA VAL A 625 7.31 -9.84 0.43
C VAL A 625 6.08 -9.32 1.16
N PHE A 626 5.94 -9.62 2.45
CA PHE A 626 4.82 -9.21 3.27
C PHE A 626 5.20 -8.08 4.23
N PHE A 627 4.60 -6.89 4.02
CA PHE A 627 4.71 -5.75 4.92
C PHE A 627 3.59 -5.78 5.96
N LEU A 628 3.92 -6.18 7.19
CA LEU A 628 3.01 -6.17 8.33
C LEU A 628 2.95 -4.75 8.91
N GLY A 629 1.78 -4.12 8.87
CA GLY A 629 1.61 -2.71 9.28
C GLY A 629 1.64 -1.70 8.13
N GLY A 630 1.80 -2.17 6.89
CA GLY A 630 1.60 -1.38 5.68
C GLY A 630 2.88 -1.06 4.89
N CYS A 631 2.70 -0.73 3.61
CA CYS A 631 3.76 -0.23 2.73
C CYS A 631 3.32 1.01 1.94
N THR A 632 4.30 1.78 1.47
CA THR A 632 4.07 2.98 0.66
C THR A 632 4.14 2.67 -0.84
N TYR A 633 3.65 3.58 -1.68
CA TYR A 633 3.82 3.46 -3.14
C TYR A 633 5.27 3.58 -3.58
N THR A 634 6.10 4.35 -2.86
CA THR A 634 7.55 4.42 -3.11
C THR A 634 8.27 3.10 -2.82
N GLU A 635 7.88 2.37 -1.78
CA GLU A 635 8.41 1.03 -1.48
C GLU A 635 8.01 0.03 -2.58
N ILE A 636 6.76 0.09 -3.05
CA ILE A 636 6.28 -0.69 -4.19
C ILE A 636 7.09 -0.37 -5.46
N ALA A 637 7.27 0.91 -5.79
CA ALA A 637 8.03 1.35 -6.95
C ALA A 637 9.51 0.91 -6.89
N ALA A 638 10.13 1.04 -5.72
CA ALA A 638 11.51 0.59 -5.49
C ALA A 638 11.65 -0.93 -5.62
N LEU A 639 10.70 -1.71 -5.10
CA LEU A 639 10.74 -3.17 -5.23
C LEU A 639 10.47 -3.63 -6.67
N ARG A 640 9.60 -2.94 -7.42
CA ARG A 640 9.45 -3.12 -8.87
C ARG A 640 10.73 -2.81 -9.62
N TRP A 641 11.46 -1.78 -9.22
CA TRP A 641 12.77 -1.47 -9.78
C TRP A 641 13.75 -2.62 -9.51
N VAL A 642 13.83 -3.13 -8.27
CA VAL A 642 14.66 -4.30 -7.91
C VAL A 642 14.30 -5.52 -8.76
N ALA A 643 13.01 -5.78 -8.97
CA ALA A 643 12.53 -6.88 -9.80
C ALA A 643 13.01 -6.77 -11.26
N ARG A 644 13.07 -5.56 -11.82
CA ARG A 644 13.52 -5.33 -13.21
C ARG A 644 15.01 -5.59 -13.41
N GLN A 645 15.83 -5.41 -12.37
CA GLN A 645 17.28 -5.58 -12.41
C GLN A 645 17.73 -7.05 -12.31
N ASN A 646 16.90 -7.92 -11.75
CA ASN A 646 17.22 -9.34 -11.56
C ASN A 646 16.55 -10.23 -12.61
N ALA A 647 17.28 -11.19 -13.14
CA ALA A 647 16.73 -12.30 -13.91
C ALA A 647 16.47 -13.51 -13.00
N GLY A 648 15.42 -14.28 -13.26
CA GLY A 648 15.14 -15.53 -12.54
C GLY A 648 14.40 -15.39 -11.20
N ARG A 649 14.11 -14.16 -10.72
CA ARG A 649 13.26 -13.92 -9.55
C ARG A 649 12.26 -12.80 -9.80
N ARG A 650 11.02 -13.01 -9.38
CA ARG A 650 9.95 -12.01 -9.31
C ARG A 650 9.59 -11.75 -7.85
N PHE A 651 8.94 -10.62 -7.60
CA PHE A 651 8.41 -10.28 -6.28
C PHE A 651 6.89 -10.18 -6.36
N LEU A 652 6.22 -10.79 -5.37
CA LEU A 652 4.81 -10.54 -5.08
C LEU A 652 4.75 -9.75 -3.78
N ILE A 653 4.24 -8.53 -3.85
CA ILE A 653 4.12 -7.64 -2.70
C ILE A 653 2.80 -7.93 -2.01
N ALA A 654 2.87 -8.32 -0.74
CA ALA A 654 1.73 -8.49 0.13
C ALA A 654 1.79 -7.42 1.23
N THR A 655 0.64 -6.93 1.69
CA THR A 655 0.60 -5.95 2.78
C THR A 655 -0.69 -5.99 3.57
N THR A 656 -0.67 -5.53 4.82
CA THR A 656 -1.92 -5.29 5.57
C THR A 656 -2.73 -4.13 4.98
N GLY A 657 -2.08 -3.16 4.36
CA GLY A 657 -2.72 -1.99 3.75
C GLY A 657 -1.70 -1.03 3.15
N ILE A 658 -2.13 -0.17 2.23
CA ILE A 658 -1.28 0.91 1.72
C ILE A 658 -1.29 2.06 2.72
N ILE A 659 -0.12 2.61 3.03
CA ILE A 659 0.05 3.69 4.00
C ILE A 659 0.91 4.82 3.44
N SER A 660 0.72 6.00 4.01
CA SER A 660 1.53 7.20 3.89
C SER A 660 1.73 7.85 5.26
N GLY A 661 2.69 8.77 5.38
CA GLY A 661 2.92 9.51 6.62
C GLY A 661 1.67 10.22 7.14
N GLY A 662 0.88 10.79 6.22
CA GLY A 662 -0.43 11.37 6.55
C GLY A 662 -1.41 10.35 7.12
N SER A 663 -1.57 9.20 6.47
CA SER A 663 -2.49 8.15 6.94
C SER A 663 -2.11 7.57 8.31
N ILE A 664 -0.80 7.47 8.61
CA ILE A 664 -0.31 6.97 9.90
C ILE A 664 -0.68 7.96 11.00
N ILE A 665 -0.39 9.25 10.81
CA ILE A 665 -0.69 10.29 11.80
C ILE A 665 -2.19 10.44 11.98
N GLU A 666 -2.98 10.49 10.90
CA GLU A 666 -4.45 10.51 10.97
C GLU A 666 -4.98 9.28 11.73
N GLY A 667 -4.41 8.11 11.47
CA GLY A 667 -4.72 6.87 12.17
C GLY A 667 -4.45 6.96 13.68
N ILE A 668 -3.23 7.36 14.08
CA ILE A 668 -2.84 7.47 15.49
C ILE A 668 -3.65 8.54 16.22
N ALA A 669 -3.90 9.69 15.57
CA ALA A 669 -4.64 10.78 16.19
C ALA A 669 -6.05 10.36 16.59
N GLY A 670 -6.67 9.41 15.88
CA GLY A 670 -8.06 9.02 16.09
C GLY A 670 -9.07 10.14 15.77
N VAL A 671 -8.57 11.33 15.41
CA VAL A 671 -9.34 12.46 14.89
C VAL A 671 -9.55 12.19 13.41
N GLY A 672 -10.50 11.28 13.10
CA GLY A 672 -11.03 11.23 11.75
C GLY A 672 -11.50 12.63 11.39
N LYS A 673 -11.06 13.19 10.25
CA LYS A 673 -11.56 14.47 9.74
C LYS A 673 -13.08 14.48 9.95
N THR A 674 -13.56 15.29 10.88
CA THR A 674 -14.96 15.72 11.00
C THR A 674 -15.29 16.67 9.85
N GLY A 675 -14.76 16.39 8.65
CA GLY A 675 -15.12 17.02 7.41
C GLY A 675 -16.41 16.40 6.95
N GLY A 676 -17.52 17.06 7.26
CA GLY A 676 -18.83 16.70 6.74
C GLY A 676 -18.79 16.54 5.22
N SER A 677 -18.80 15.30 4.76
CA SER A 677 -19.61 14.94 3.61
C SER A 677 -20.89 14.37 4.19
N LYS A 678 -21.94 15.19 4.24
CA LYS A 678 -23.27 14.63 4.08
C LYS A 678 -23.27 13.99 2.70
N THR A 679 -22.89 12.72 2.61
CA THR A 679 -23.30 11.87 1.49
C THR A 679 -24.79 11.61 1.66
N SER A 680 -25.59 12.64 1.41
CA SER A 680 -26.99 12.47 1.07
C SER A 680 -27.02 11.82 -0.30
N GLY A 681 -27.11 10.50 -0.30
CA GLY A 681 -27.21 9.68 -1.49
C GLY A 681 -27.12 8.25 -1.04
N GLY A 682 -28.29 7.59 -0.94
CA GLY A 682 -28.31 6.13 -0.91
C GLY A 682 -27.43 5.61 -2.05
N ILE A 683 -26.70 4.54 -1.78
CA ILE A 683 -25.86 3.87 -2.77
C ILE A 683 -26.82 3.46 -3.92
N GLN A 684 -26.77 4.18 -5.05
CA GLN A 684 -27.54 3.85 -6.25
C GLN A 684 -26.83 2.78 -7.06
#